data_AF-A0A7M5WX90-F1
#
_entry.id   AF-A0A7M5WX90-F1
#
_cell.length_a   1.000
_cell.length_b   1.000
_cell.length_c   1.000
_cell.angle_alpha   90.00
_cell.angle_beta   90.00
_cell.angle_gamma   90.00
#
_symmetry.space_group_name_H-M   'P 1'
#
loop_
_entity.id
_entity.type
_entity.pdbx_description
1 polymer ?
#
loop_
_entity_poly.entity_id
_entity_poly.type
_entity_poly.pdbx_seq_one_letter_code
_entity_poly.pdbx_strand_id
1 'polypeptide(L)'
;MNNNEETQNHQPLIISIKGMTCQSCVQSISNALSEQPGIIEYEISLQNNNGKFKINPDVVTSENIIQCLEGCGFDAFLVNDGAGENGLTEVLVNVEGMTCQSCVTSIENLFMNYKGVSSVEVSLANHNALFVYDKSIANEKDIIRVIEDAGFEVPMTTVDMDTSNVTEDLGNCSVTHVYIESLETQKEAFYIKESLEKLDGVFSVRVRLTSKLGIIKHSLEETNVNDIIIFINDLGFQCSLKAVDLRRSSHSVSSLTTPAIQSSPSQHEDEESVTKLIVSINGMTCASCVANIEKNLNKKEGVRSCVVALLAQKSEIRYERVLTDADSIVSTINQLGFEASIIEDGASSDVTLDLQIEGMTCASCVSSIESTLLKLPGMISASVALTTSSGKFTFNPDLLGTRDIIEKINNLGFNASISKYNDNKLEALSHAKTIQRWRGSFLVSLIFGVPVLCVVLTYSVIGEQTGFYISPGLSLQNFLLFILCTPVQFFGGRYFYVMAYKSLKHGIANMDVLIVMATTVAYIYSFVVLLLAVIQQPQKSPMTFFETPPMLLVFISLGRWLENLAKSKTSEALSKLLQLQPADAILIKLNKNTGAVESQTPIDIDLVQRGDILQVVPGSKVPVDGRIVDGFSMADESLITGESMPVAKTVSPMG
;
A
#
# COMPACT_ATOMS: atom_id res chain seq x y z
N MET A 1 -35.75 10.16 70.15
CA MET A 1 -34.40 9.55 70.14
C MET A 1 -34.30 8.81 68.81
N ASN A 2 -34.20 9.52 67.69
CA ASN A 2 -33.04 10.22 67.12
C ASN A 2 -31.86 9.28 66.79
N ASN A 3 -31.68 9.11 65.47
CA ASN A 3 -30.44 8.98 64.66
C ASN A 3 -30.53 7.73 63.76
N ASN A 4 -30.94 7.85 62.49
CA ASN A 4 -30.16 8.31 61.31
C ASN A 4 -28.80 7.63 61.17
N GLU A 5 -28.71 6.68 60.22
CA GLU A 5 -27.53 6.44 59.39
C GLU A 5 -27.97 5.81 58.06
N GLU A 6 -27.28 6.21 57.01
CA GLU A 6 -27.74 6.36 55.62
C GLU A 6 -27.75 5.05 54.83
N THR A 7 -28.84 4.77 54.09
CA THR A 7 -28.78 3.85 52.95
C THR A 7 -28.10 4.56 51.79
N GLN A 8 -26.77 4.48 51.71
CA GLN A 8 -26.01 4.92 50.54
C GLN A 8 -26.30 3.99 49.35
N ASN A 9 -26.67 4.61 48.23
CA ASN A 9 -27.03 3.97 46.98
C ASN A 9 -25.75 3.51 46.26
N HIS A 10 -25.26 2.30 46.53
CA HIS A 10 -24.04 1.79 45.88
C HIS A 10 -24.32 1.47 44.41
N GLN A 11 -23.74 2.25 43.50
CA GLN A 11 -23.75 1.97 42.06
C GLN A 11 -22.99 0.66 41.77
N PRO A 12 -23.51 -0.20 40.86
CA PRO A 12 -22.83 -1.43 40.49
C PRO A 12 -21.55 -1.12 39.69
N LEU A 13 -20.42 -1.62 40.18
CA LEU A 13 -19.12 -1.52 39.53
C LEU A 13 -19.09 -2.48 38.32
N ILE A 14 -18.80 -1.97 37.12
CA ILE A 14 -18.72 -2.79 35.91
C ILE A 14 -17.25 -2.96 35.52
N ILE A 15 -16.80 -4.21 35.43
CA ILE A 15 -15.44 -4.56 35.01
C ILE A 15 -15.54 -5.40 33.73
N SER A 16 -14.90 -4.96 32.66
CA SER A 16 -14.75 -5.77 31.44
C SER A 16 -13.70 -6.85 31.68
N ILE A 17 -13.98 -8.09 31.28
CA ILE A 17 -13.13 -9.26 31.48
C ILE A 17 -12.87 -9.89 30.12
N LYS A 18 -11.64 -9.75 29.61
CA LYS A 18 -11.20 -10.32 28.33
C LYS A 18 -10.64 -11.73 28.54
N GLY A 19 -10.80 -12.59 27.52
CA GLY A 19 -10.31 -13.97 27.53
C GLY A 19 -11.32 -15.03 27.97
N MET A 20 -12.55 -14.65 28.35
CA MET A 20 -13.62 -15.62 28.61
C MET A 20 -14.14 -16.22 27.29
N THR A 21 -13.97 -17.53 27.11
CA THR A 21 -14.34 -18.23 25.87
C THR A 21 -15.43 -19.28 26.05
N CYS A 22 -15.75 -19.64 27.30
CA CYS A 22 -16.72 -20.68 27.62
C CYS A 22 -17.27 -20.55 29.05
N GLN A 23 -18.36 -21.27 29.33
CA GLN A 23 -19.02 -21.24 30.64
C GLN A 23 -18.13 -21.77 31.79
N SER A 24 -17.12 -22.60 31.50
CA SER A 24 -16.13 -23.02 32.50
C SER A 24 -15.18 -21.89 32.93
N CYS A 25 -14.93 -20.88 32.08
CA CYS A 25 -14.22 -19.66 32.47
C CYS A 25 -15.04 -18.88 33.51
N VAL A 26 -16.35 -18.71 33.24
CA VAL A 26 -17.29 -18.05 34.17
C VAL A 26 -17.31 -18.76 35.53
N GLN A 27 -17.31 -20.10 35.53
CA GLN A 27 -17.28 -20.89 36.76
C GLN A 27 -15.95 -20.79 37.52
N SER A 28 -14.83 -20.66 36.81
CA SER A 28 -13.51 -20.50 37.44
C SER A 28 -13.38 -19.14 38.10
N ILE A 29 -13.85 -18.09 37.41
CA ILE A 29 -13.88 -16.73 37.92
C ILE A 29 -14.84 -16.63 39.12
N SER A 30 -16.04 -17.23 39.04
CA SER A 30 -16.99 -17.20 40.15
C SER A 30 -16.47 -17.92 41.41
N ASN A 31 -15.75 -19.04 41.24
CA ASN A 31 -15.10 -19.73 42.36
C ASN A 31 -14.02 -18.85 43.01
N ALA A 32 -13.15 -18.21 42.22
CA ALA A 32 -12.10 -17.32 42.74
C ALA A 32 -12.67 -16.08 43.46
N LEU A 33 -13.76 -15.51 42.95
CA LEU A 33 -14.44 -14.36 43.57
C LEU A 33 -15.19 -14.75 44.86
N SER A 34 -15.67 -15.99 44.97
CA SER A 34 -16.34 -16.48 46.19
C SER A 34 -15.40 -16.59 47.40
N GLU A 35 -14.09 -16.71 47.15
CA GLU A 35 -13.07 -16.79 48.19
C GLU A 35 -12.60 -15.40 48.68
N GLN A 36 -13.00 -14.30 48.00
CA GLN A 36 -12.60 -12.94 48.35
C GLN A 36 -13.56 -12.27 49.35
N PRO A 37 -13.09 -11.86 50.55
CA PRO A 37 -13.91 -11.18 51.54
C PRO A 37 -14.18 -9.71 51.14
N GLY A 38 -15.45 -9.31 50.98
CA GLY A 38 -15.84 -7.91 50.73
C GLY A 38 -16.71 -7.67 49.48
N ILE A 39 -16.99 -8.71 48.70
CA ILE A 39 -17.95 -8.68 47.59
C ILE A 39 -19.34 -9.05 48.13
N ILE A 40 -20.33 -8.17 47.95
CA ILE A 40 -21.70 -8.36 48.45
C ILE A 40 -22.51 -9.18 47.43
N GLU A 41 -22.39 -8.85 46.15
CA GLU A 41 -23.09 -9.52 45.04
C GLU A 41 -22.27 -9.37 43.76
N TYR A 42 -22.24 -10.39 42.90
CA TYR A 42 -21.59 -10.31 41.59
C TYR A 42 -22.37 -11.08 40.52
N GLU A 43 -22.32 -10.58 39.28
CA GLU A 43 -22.91 -11.20 38.10
C GLU A 43 -21.90 -11.16 36.95
N ILE A 44 -21.58 -12.29 36.34
CA ILE A 44 -20.60 -12.38 35.25
C ILE A 44 -21.33 -12.76 33.96
N SER A 45 -21.23 -11.91 32.94
CA SER A 45 -21.85 -12.12 31.63
C SER A 45 -20.81 -12.52 30.58
N LEU A 46 -20.93 -13.75 30.08
CA LEU A 46 -20.13 -14.22 28.92
C LEU A 46 -20.53 -13.50 27.63
N GLN A 47 -21.80 -13.10 27.48
CA GLN A 47 -22.27 -12.45 26.25
C GLN A 47 -21.72 -11.04 26.07
N ASN A 48 -21.53 -10.33 27.19
CA ASN A 48 -21.07 -8.94 27.18
C ASN A 48 -19.60 -8.80 27.59
N ASN A 49 -18.88 -9.91 27.82
CA ASN A 49 -17.50 -9.95 28.31
C ASN A 49 -17.24 -8.99 29.49
N ASN A 50 -18.16 -8.99 30.47
CA ASN A 50 -18.06 -8.14 31.64
C ASN A 50 -18.64 -8.80 32.91
N GLY A 51 -18.23 -8.29 34.06
CA GLY A 51 -18.77 -8.62 35.36
C GLY A 51 -19.30 -7.37 36.06
N LYS A 52 -20.46 -7.48 36.70
CA LYS A 52 -21.05 -6.45 37.55
C LYS A 52 -20.84 -6.84 39.01
N PHE A 53 -20.33 -5.92 39.81
CA PHE A 53 -19.95 -6.17 41.20
C PHE A 53 -20.60 -5.11 42.11
N LYS A 54 -21.23 -5.57 43.19
CA LYS A 54 -21.57 -4.73 44.34
C LYS A 54 -20.56 -5.02 45.44
N ILE A 55 -19.78 -4.01 45.79
CA ILE A 55 -18.66 -4.15 46.74
C ILE A 55 -18.90 -3.26 47.96
N ASN A 56 -18.37 -3.68 49.11
CA ASN A 56 -18.22 -2.78 50.24
C ASN A 56 -16.86 -2.04 50.10
N PRO A 57 -16.86 -0.73 49.82
CA PRO A 57 -15.64 0.02 49.52
C PRO A 57 -14.63 0.08 50.69
N ASP A 58 -15.07 -0.20 51.92
CA ASP A 58 -14.21 -0.18 53.10
C ASP A 58 -13.36 -1.46 53.27
N VAL A 59 -13.70 -2.54 52.54
CA VAL A 59 -13.07 -3.86 52.68
C VAL A 59 -12.33 -4.28 51.39
N VAL A 60 -12.86 -3.90 50.22
CA VAL A 60 -12.29 -4.29 48.91
C VAL A 60 -12.36 -3.12 47.94
N THR A 61 -11.23 -2.82 47.29
CA THR A 61 -11.11 -1.85 46.21
C THR A 61 -11.31 -2.51 44.84
N SER A 62 -11.65 -1.72 43.83
CA SER A 62 -11.78 -2.17 42.44
C SER A 62 -10.50 -2.79 41.87
N GLU A 63 -9.33 -2.31 42.31
CA GLU A 63 -8.01 -2.82 41.94
C GLU A 63 -7.76 -4.25 42.45
N ASN A 64 -8.21 -4.58 43.67
CA ASN A 64 -8.05 -5.93 44.22
C ASN A 64 -8.86 -6.98 43.42
N ILE A 65 -10.00 -6.58 42.86
CA ILE A 65 -10.82 -7.46 42.02
C ILE A 65 -10.15 -7.67 40.67
N ILE A 66 -9.60 -6.62 40.06
CA ILE A 66 -8.82 -6.74 38.82
C ILE A 66 -7.64 -7.69 39.04
N GLN A 67 -6.89 -7.52 40.13
CA GLN A 67 -5.74 -8.39 40.44
C GLN A 67 -6.15 -9.86 40.67
N CYS A 68 -7.34 -10.10 41.23
CA CYS A 68 -7.87 -11.45 41.39
C CYS A 68 -8.25 -12.07 40.03
N LEU A 69 -8.84 -11.29 39.12
CA LEU A 69 -9.20 -11.71 37.77
C LEU A 69 -7.96 -11.99 36.91
N GLU A 70 -6.95 -11.12 36.99
CA GLU A 70 -5.64 -11.32 36.35
C GLU A 70 -4.92 -12.56 36.91
N GLY A 71 -5.01 -12.78 38.23
CA GLY A 71 -4.49 -13.99 38.88
C GLY A 71 -5.17 -15.29 38.40
N CYS A 72 -6.38 -15.20 37.85
CA CYS A 72 -7.10 -16.30 37.20
C CYS A 72 -6.74 -16.47 35.71
N GLY A 73 -5.87 -15.61 35.17
CA GLY A 73 -5.45 -15.62 33.76
C GLY A 73 -6.38 -14.87 32.81
N PHE A 74 -7.17 -13.91 33.30
CA PHE A 74 -8.07 -13.08 32.50
C PHE A 74 -7.74 -11.59 32.66
N ASP A 75 -7.62 -10.86 31.55
CA ASP A 75 -7.32 -9.42 31.59
C ASP A 75 -8.60 -8.63 31.95
N ALA A 76 -8.54 -7.77 32.97
CA ALA A 76 -9.71 -7.08 33.49
C ALA A 76 -9.53 -5.55 33.58
N PHE A 77 -10.55 -4.78 33.18
CA PHE A 77 -10.49 -3.30 33.12
C PHE A 77 -11.79 -2.67 33.64
N LEU A 78 -11.70 -1.55 34.35
CA LEU A 78 -12.88 -0.81 34.82
C LEU A 78 -13.59 -0.09 33.67
N VAL A 79 -14.91 -0.26 33.59
CA VAL A 79 -15.76 0.49 32.67
C VAL A 79 -16.39 1.63 33.46
N ASN A 80 -15.88 2.85 33.29
CA ASN A 80 -16.45 4.05 33.92
C ASN A 80 -17.58 4.62 33.05
N ASP A 81 -18.82 4.56 33.55
CA ASP A 81 -19.95 5.33 33.00
C ASP A 81 -19.82 6.81 33.44
N GLY A 82 -19.28 7.65 32.55
CA GLY A 82 -19.49 9.09 32.43
C GLY A 82 -19.38 10.00 33.66
N ALA A 83 -18.23 10.63 33.87
CA ALA A 83 -18.08 12.03 34.32
C ALA A 83 -16.62 12.48 34.13
N GLY A 84 -16.42 13.67 33.59
CA GLY A 84 -15.10 14.20 33.22
C GLY A 84 -14.19 14.47 34.41
N GLU A 85 -12.92 14.15 34.21
CA GLU A 85 -11.70 14.84 34.65
C GLU A 85 -10.54 13.87 34.38
N ASN A 86 -10.09 13.80 33.14
CA ASN A 86 -8.78 13.31 32.69
C ASN A 86 -8.68 13.69 31.21
N GLY A 87 -7.57 14.31 30.78
CA GLY A 87 -7.39 14.93 29.46
C GLY A 87 -7.36 13.99 28.24
N LEU A 88 -8.05 12.86 28.30
CA LEU A 88 -8.12 11.83 27.28
C LEU A 88 -9.20 12.19 26.24
N THR A 89 -8.78 12.25 24.98
CA THR A 89 -9.60 12.53 23.79
C THR A 89 -9.70 11.26 22.96
N GLU A 90 -10.86 11.03 22.31
CA GLU A 90 -11.08 9.90 21.41
C GLU A 90 -11.06 10.38 19.95
N VAL A 91 -10.29 9.71 19.09
CA VAL A 91 -10.28 9.96 17.63
C VAL A 91 -10.50 8.66 16.88
N LEU A 92 -11.38 8.70 15.89
CA LEU A 92 -11.64 7.61 14.97
C LEU A 92 -10.91 7.87 13.65
N VAL A 93 -9.92 7.03 13.35
CA VAL A 93 -9.11 7.12 12.13
C VAL A 93 -9.55 6.03 11.16
N ASN A 94 -9.88 6.40 9.92
CA ASN A 94 -10.11 5.40 8.87
C ASN A 94 -8.75 4.88 8.38
N VAL A 95 -8.59 3.56 8.33
CA VAL A 95 -7.32 2.92 7.96
C VAL A 95 -7.58 1.96 6.81
N GLU A 96 -7.07 2.33 5.64
CA GLU A 96 -7.12 1.53 4.43
C GLU A 96 -5.87 0.62 4.32
N GLY A 97 -6.00 -0.48 3.58
CA GLY A 97 -4.93 -1.48 3.42
C GLY A 97 -4.92 -2.62 4.44
N MET A 98 -5.80 -2.62 5.45
CA MET A 98 -5.97 -3.78 6.34
C MET A 98 -6.64 -4.95 5.60
N THR A 99 -5.90 -6.05 5.38
CA THR A 99 -6.39 -7.22 4.61
C THR A 99 -6.65 -8.46 5.45
N CYS A 100 -6.18 -8.51 6.70
CA CYS A 100 -6.40 -9.63 7.61
C CYS A 100 -6.19 -9.24 9.08
N GLN A 101 -6.53 -10.15 10.00
CA GLN A 101 -6.36 -9.94 11.45
C GLN A 101 -4.92 -9.65 11.87
N SER A 102 -3.92 -10.09 11.11
CA SER A 102 -2.52 -9.77 11.42
C SER A 102 -2.18 -8.28 11.25
N CYS A 103 -2.90 -7.56 10.37
CA CYS A 103 -2.80 -6.10 10.23
C CYS A 103 -3.37 -5.39 11.47
N VAL A 104 -4.51 -5.87 11.97
CA VAL A 104 -5.16 -5.38 13.20
C VAL A 104 -4.19 -5.45 14.37
N THR A 105 -3.61 -6.63 14.59
CA THR A 105 -2.64 -6.86 15.67
C THR A 105 -1.35 -6.04 15.48
N SER A 106 -0.94 -5.78 14.24
CA SER A 106 0.23 -4.92 13.96
C SER A 106 -0.01 -3.49 14.40
N ILE A 107 -1.20 -2.93 14.13
CA ILE A 107 -1.57 -1.57 14.53
C ILE A 107 -1.74 -1.49 16.05
N GLU A 108 -2.42 -2.46 16.67
CA GLU A 108 -2.57 -2.51 18.14
C GLU A 108 -1.21 -2.57 18.85
N ASN A 109 -0.27 -3.39 18.34
CA ASN A 109 1.07 -3.53 18.93
C ASN A 109 1.95 -2.28 18.76
N LEU A 110 1.77 -1.50 17.68
CA LEU A 110 2.50 -0.26 17.47
C LEU A 110 2.19 0.77 18.55
N PHE A 111 0.93 0.80 19.00
CA PHE A 111 0.45 1.80 19.95
C PHE A 111 0.35 1.33 21.40
N MET A 112 0.57 0.04 21.68
CA MET A 112 0.62 -0.51 23.04
C MET A 112 1.63 0.20 23.97
N ASN A 113 2.74 0.71 23.41
CA ASN A 113 3.79 1.41 24.16
C ASN A 113 3.98 2.87 23.71
N TYR A 114 3.03 3.42 22.95
CA TYR A 114 3.16 4.78 22.42
C TYR A 114 2.84 5.82 23.49
N LYS A 115 3.75 6.77 23.72
CA LYS A 115 3.59 7.77 24.76
C LYS A 115 2.40 8.68 24.46
N GLY A 116 1.44 8.72 25.38
CA GLY A 116 0.24 9.55 25.25
C GLY A 116 -0.98 8.82 24.68
N VAL A 117 -0.87 7.57 24.22
CA VAL A 117 -2.01 6.77 23.78
C VAL A 117 -2.38 5.77 24.88
N SER A 118 -3.63 5.82 25.36
CA SER A 118 -4.15 4.99 26.45
C SER A 118 -4.74 3.69 25.95
N SER A 119 -5.43 3.71 24.80
CA SER A 119 -5.97 2.49 24.18
C SER A 119 -6.15 2.67 22.69
N VAL A 120 -6.09 1.55 21.98
CA VAL A 120 -6.34 1.45 20.54
C VAL A 120 -7.24 0.25 20.29
N GLU A 121 -8.32 0.46 19.54
CA GLU A 121 -9.22 -0.59 19.09
C GLU A 121 -9.32 -0.53 17.56
N VAL A 122 -8.97 -1.63 16.89
CA VAL A 122 -8.91 -1.66 15.42
C VAL A 122 -9.98 -2.59 14.88
N SER A 123 -10.84 -2.07 13.99
CA SER A 123 -11.92 -2.84 13.36
C SER A 123 -11.61 -3.15 11.91
N LEU A 124 -11.32 -4.42 11.63
CA LEU A 124 -11.17 -4.91 10.26
C LEU A 124 -12.47 -4.80 9.45
N ALA A 125 -13.62 -4.96 10.10
CA ALA A 125 -14.93 -4.94 9.43
C ALA A 125 -15.34 -3.54 8.98
N ASN A 126 -14.93 -2.51 9.73
CA ASN A 126 -15.29 -1.12 9.48
C ASN A 126 -14.15 -0.30 8.85
N HIS A 127 -12.99 -0.92 8.58
CA HIS A 127 -11.80 -0.26 8.06
C HIS A 127 -11.39 0.99 8.87
N ASN A 128 -11.47 0.91 10.19
CA ASN A 128 -11.15 2.05 11.07
C ASN A 128 -10.50 1.60 12.39
N ALA A 129 -9.85 2.55 13.05
CA ALA A 129 -9.19 2.38 14.33
C ALA A 129 -9.57 3.54 15.27
N LEU A 130 -10.01 3.20 16.48
CA LEU A 130 -10.35 4.14 17.54
C LEU A 130 -9.16 4.29 18.49
N PHE A 131 -8.71 5.53 18.68
CA PHE A 131 -7.60 5.88 19.56
C PHE A 131 -8.11 6.71 20.72
N VAL A 132 -7.77 6.32 21.95
CA VAL A 132 -7.95 7.14 23.15
C VAL A 132 -6.58 7.64 23.57
N TYR A 133 -6.37 8.95 23.53
CA TYR A 133 -5.05 9.54 23.78
C TYR A 133 -5.15 10.87 24.53
N ASP A 134 -4.09 11.21 25.26
CA ASP A 134 -3.98 12.48 25.99
C ASP A 134 -3.53 13.59 25.04
N LYS A 135 -4.37 14.61 24.86
CA LYS A 135 -4.12 15.76 23.96
C LYS A 135 -2.91 16.61 24.40
N SER A 136 -2.46 16.45 25.64
CA SER A 136 -1.26 17.13 26.16
C SER A 136 0.06 16.44 25.78
N ILE A 137 0.03 15.17 25.38
CA ILE A 137 1.22 14.35 25.12
C ILE A 137 1.29 13.90 23.65
N ALA A 138 0.16 13.55 23.04
CA ALA A 138 0.07 13.06 21.67
C ALA A 138 -0.91 13.91 20.85
N ASN A 139 -0.60 14.10 19.57
CA ASN A 139 -1.44 14.85 18.64
C ASN A 139 -2.03 13.91 17.58
N GLU A 140 -3.23 14.22 17.07
CA GLU A 140 -3.92 13.41 16.06
C GLU A 140 -3.05 13.17 14.82
N LYS A 141 -2.35 14.22 14.37
CA LYS A 141 -1.44 14.16 13.22
C LYS A 141 -0.26 13.21 13.43
N ASP A 142 0.20 13.04 14.68
CA ASP A 142 1.31 12.15 14.98
C ASP A 142 0.86 10.68 14.99
N ILE A 143 -0.38 10.41 15.43
CA ILE A 143 -0.99 9.08 15.35
C ILE A 143 -1.16 8.67 13.88
N ILE A 144 -1.64 9.58 13.02
CA ILE A 144 -1.80 9.33 11.58
C ILE A 144 -0.44 9.00 10.94
N ARG A 145 0.59 9.81 11.21
CA ARG A 145 1.95 9.57 10.69
C ARG A 145 2.50 8.20 11.07
N VAL A 146 2.27 7.75 12.30
CA VAL A 146 2.76 6.44 12.77
C VAL A 146 2.02 5.29 12.06
N ILE A 147 0.75 5.48 11.70
CA ILE A 147 -0.01 4.50 10.90
C ILE A 147 0.51 4.48 9.45
N GLU A 148 0.80 5.64 8.87
CA GLU A 148 1.38 5.77 7.53
C GLU A 148 2.80 5.16 7.46
N ASP A 149 3.64 5.40 8.46
CA ASP A 149 4.98 4.81 8.60
C ASP A 149 4.93 3.27 8.73
N ALA A 150 3.82 2.73 9.24
CA ALA A 150 3.56 1.30 9.32
C ALA A 150 3.08 0.69 7.99
N GLY A 151 2.90 1.52 6.95
CA GLY A 151 2.51 1.10 5.60
C GLY A 151 1.00 0.96 5.39
N PHE A 152 0.18 1.61 6.24
CA PHE A 152 -1.27 1.70 6.06
C PHE A 152 -1.67 3.09 5.60
N GLU A 153 -2.64 3.18 4.68
CA GLU A 153 -3.10 4.46 4.15
C GLU A 153 -4.22 5.03 5.02
N VAL A 154 -4.11 6.30 5.40
CA VAL A 154 -5.17 7.02 6.12
C VAL A 154 -5.74 8.06 5.15
N PRO A 155 -6.88 7.80 4.49
CA PRO A 155 -7.50 8.80 3.65
C PRO A 155 -7.84 10.02 4.50
N MET A 156 -7.54 11.23 4.00
CA MET A 156 -7.84 12.50 4.68
C MET A 156 -9.35 12.71 4.77
N THR A 157 -9.95 12.03 5.73
CA THR A 157 -11.26 12.32 6.27
C THR A 157 -11.10 12.14 7.77
N THR A 158 -10.24 12.97 8.38
CA THR A 158 -10.26 13.11 9.83
C THR A 158 -11.65 13.62 10.18
N VAL A 159 -12.38 12.78 10.91
CA VAL A 159 -13.61 13.21 11.56
C VAL A 159 -13.15 14.04 12.74
N ASP A 160 -12.86 15.32 12.49
CA ASP A 160 -12.50 16.26 13.54
C ASP A 160 -13.70 16.40 14.50
N MET A 161 -13.58 15.69 15.62
CA MET A 161 -14.17 16.06 16.90
C MET A 161 -13.23 17.09 17.55
N ASP A 162 -13.36 18.35 17.15
CA ASP A 162 -13.39 19.47 18.10
C ASP A 162 -13.57 20.81 17.37
N THR A 163 -14.52 21.57 17.89
CA THR A 163 -14.76 22.98 17.62
C THR A 163 -13.49 23.82 17.79
N SER A 164 -12.93 24.37 16.72
CA SER A 164 -12.48 25.78 16.56
C SER A 164 -11.54 25.90 15.36
N ASN A 165 -11.76 26.94 14.54
CA ASN A 165 -10.96 27.37 13.38
C ASN A 165 -11.40 26.87 11.99
N VAL A 166 -12.58 27.32 11.56
CA VAL A 166 -12.75 27.83 10.19
C VAL A 166 -13.58 29.11 10.30
N THR A 167 -12.92 30.25 10.43
CA THR A 167 -13.46 31.52 9.96
C THR A 167 -12.93 31.70 8.55
N GLU A 168 -13.78 31.48 7.55
CA GLU A 168 -13.89 32.35 6.36
C GLU A 168 -15.13 31.92 5.57
N ASP A 169 -16.12 32.83 5.63
CA ASP A 169 -17.18 33.13 4.67
C ASP A 169 -18.18 32.05 4.23
N LEU A 170 -19.20 31.80 5.07
CA LEU A 170 -20.59 31.70 4.60
C LEU A 170 -21.51 32.29 5.70
N GLY A 171 -22.05 33.47 5.44
CA GLY A 171 -23.02 34.10 6.32
C GLY A 171 -24.34 33.31 6.35
N ASN A 172 -24.86 33.10 7.55
CA ASN A 172 -26.23 32.69 7.88
C ASN A 172 -26.60 31.19 8.04
N CYS A 173 -25.70 30.35 8.56
CA CYS A 173 -26.03 28.98 9.00
C CYS A 173 -26.16 28.86 10.55
N SER A 174 -27.29 28.33 11.03
CA SER A 174 -27.52 27.96 12.44
C SER A 174 -27.54 26.45 12.65
N VAL A 175 -27.07 25.99 13.81
CA VAL A 175 -27.06 24.58 14.21
C VAL A 175 -28.00 24.39 15.39
N THR A 176 -29.01 23.55 15.21
CA THR A 176 -30.08 23.31 16.18
C THR A 176 -30.00 21.89 16.71
N HIS A 177 -30.03 21.74 18.03
CA HIS A 177 -29.97 20.46 18.71
C HIS A 177 -31.35 20.10 19.27
N VAL A 178 -31.95 19.03 18.76
CA VAL A 178 -33.30 18.57 19.11
C VAL A 178 -33.22 17.18 19.74
N TYR A 179 -33.89 16.97 20.87
CA TYR A 179 -34.03 15.67 21.50
C TYR A 179 -35.35 15.02 21.03
N ILE A 180 -35.30 13.76 20.56
CA ILE A 180 -36.46 13.05 19.98
C ILE A 180 -36.81 11.88 20.89
N GLU A 181 -37.81 12.08 21.75
CA GLU A 181 -38.13 11.16 22.85
C GLU A 181 -38.67 9.81 22.37
N SER A 182 -39.41 9.81 21.25
CA SER A 182 -40.09 8.65 20.66
C SER A 182 -39.23 7.81 19.70
N LEU A 183 -37.90 7.95 19.71
CA LEU A 183 -37.00 7.22 18.82
C LEU A 183 -36.61 5.84 19.41
N GLU A 184 -37.08 4.75 18.81
CA GLU A 184 -36.86 3.37 19.31
C GLU A 184 -36.06 2.49 18.34
N THR A 185 -36.12 2.75 17.03
CA THR A 185 -35.42 1.92 16.03
C THR A 185 -34.52 2.72 15.08
N GLN A 186 -33.48 2.07 14.52
CA GLN A 186 -32.57 2.73 13.56
C GLN A 186 -33.28 3.11 12.25
N LYS A 187 -34.36 2.41 11.88
CA LYS A 187 -35.16 2.75 10.69
C LYS A 187 -35.91 4.07 10.85
N GLU A 188 -36.40 4.37 12.05
CA GLU A 188 -37.03 5.67 12.36
C GLU A 188 -36.00 6.81 12.30
N ALA A 189 -34.79 6.59 12.81
CA ALA A 189 -33.72 7.59 12.74
C ALA A 189 -33.33 7.94 11.30
N PHE A 190 -33.31 6.93 10.42
CA PHE A 190 -33.05 7.13 8.99
C PHE A 190 -34.22 7.83 8.28
N TYR A 191 -35.46 7.48 8.60
CA TYR A 191 -36.65 8.11 8.03
C TYR A 191 -36.76 9.60 8.40
N ILE A 192 -36.47 9.96 9.65
CA ILE A 192 -36.45 11.36 10.11
C ILE A 192 -35.33 12.13 9.40
N LYS A 193 -34.15 11.52 9.25
CA LYS A 193 -33.03 12.12 8.51
C LYS A 193 -33.41 12.44 7.06
N GLU A 194 -33.92 11.46 6.33
CA GLU A 194 -34.28 11.62 4.91
C GLU A 194 -35.43 12.62 4.69
N SER A 195 -36.34 12.72 5.66
CA SER A 195 -37.47 13.65 5.60
C SER A 195 -37.06 15.10 5.88
N LEU A 196 -36.11 15.31 6.80
CA LEU A 196 -35.60 16.65 7.13
C LEU A 196 -34.60 17.18 6.09
N GLU A 197 -33.88 16.32 5.38
CA GLU A 197 -33.02 16.72 4.25
C GLU A 197 -33.81 17.20 3.02
N LYS A 198 -35.12 16.95 2.97
CA LYS A 198 -36.02 17.42 1.90
C LYS A 198 -36.63 18.80 2.19
N LEU A 199 -36.36 19.40 3.34
CA LEU A 199 -36.82 20.75 3.68
C LEU A 199 -35.88 21.80 3.09
N ASP A 200 -36.47 22.81 2.44
CA ASP A 200 -35.74 23.97 1.94
C ASP A 200 -35.05 24.71 3.11
N GLY A 201 -33.75 24.96 2.94
CA GLY A 201 -32.90 25.62 3.95
C GLY A 201 -32.17 24.69 4.91
N VAL A 202 -32.30 23.35 4.81
CA VAL A 202 -31.58 22.39 5.67
C VAL A 202 -30.35 21.83 4.94
N PHE A 203 -29.15 22.07 5.48
CA PHE A 203 -27.88 21.67 4.86
C PHE A 203 -27.38 20.29 5.32
N SER A 204 -27.68 19.90 6.56
CA SER A 204 -27.21 18.63 7.11
C SER A 204 -28.04 18.21 8.31
N VAL A 205 -28.44 16.94 8.32
CA VAL A 205 -29.22 16.33 9.40
C VAL A 205 -28.53 15.08 9.90
N ARG A 206 -28.35 14.98 11.23
CA ARG A 206 -27.82 13.78 11.88
C ARG A 206 -28.71 13.38 13.05
N VAL A 207 -29.28 12.19 13.00
CA VAL A 207 -30.10 11.62 14.08
C VAL A 207 -29.39 10.40 14.66
N ARG A 208 -29.10 10.42 15.96
CA ARG A 208 -28.46 9.32 16.69
C ARG A 208 -29.48 8.58 17.55
N LEU A 209 -29.62 7.27 17.34
CA LEU A 209 -30.52 6.41 18.12
C LEU A 209 -30.09 6.27 19.59
N THR A 210 -28.80 6.01 19.83
CA THR A 210 -28.25 5.73 21.18
C THR A 210 -28.44 6.91 22.15
N SER A 211 -28.39 8.13 21.65
CA SER A 211 -28.53 9.36 22.43
C SER A 211 -29.84 10.11 22.20
N LYS A 212 -30.76 9.56 21.39
CA LYS A 212 -32.02 10.20 20.97
C LYS A 212 -31.87 11.67 20.52
N LEU A 213 -30.73 12.02 19.92
CA LEU A 213 -30.34 13.40 19.59
C LEU A 213 -30.31 13.62 18.07
N GLY A 214 -31.02 14.64 17.61
CA GLY A 214 -30.97 15.21 16.27
C GLY A 214 -30.14 16.50 16.23
N ILE A 215 -29.18 16.58 15.32
CA ILE A 215 -28.38 17.79 15.04
C ILE A 215 -28.72 18.24 13.63
N ILE A 216 -29.20 19.47 13.49
CA ILE A 216 -29.72 19.99 12.23
C ILE A 216 -29.01 21.31 11.93
N LYS A 217 -28.31 21.38 10.78
CA LYS A 217 -27.72 22.61 10.26
C LYS A 217 -28.69 23.21 9.25
N HIS A 218 -29.15 24.44 9.46
CA HIS A 218 -30.11 25.11 8.59
C HIS A 218 -29.80 26.60 8.43
N SER A 219 -30.34 27.21 7.37
CA SER A 219 -30.27 28.66 7.15
C SER A 219 -31.29 29.38 8.02
N LEU A 220 -30.91 30.54 8.58
CA LEU A 220 -31.81 31.38 9.39
C LEU A 220 -32.82 32.17 8.53
N GLU A 221 -32.63 32.25 7.21
CA GLU A 221 -33.52 32.98 6.29
C GLU A 221 -34.70 32.14 5.77
N GLU A 222 -34.54 30.82 5.72
CA GLU A 222 -35.51 29.90 5.08
C GLU A 222 -36.25 28.99 6.07
N THR A 223 -35.64 28.63 7.21
CA THR A 223 -36.24 27.69 8.17
C THR A 223 -35.97 28.10 9.61
N ASN A 224 -37.01 28.18 10.46
CA ASN A 224 -36.84 28.48 11.90
C ASN A 224 -36.78 27.19 12.74
N VAL A 225 -36.16 27.28 13.92
CA VAL A 225 -36.09 26.21 14.93
C VAL A 225 -37.48 25.66 15.27
N ASN A 226 -38.50 26.54 15.34
CA ASN A 226 -39.86 26.13 15.63
C ASN A 226 -40.51 25.35 14.47
N ASP A 227 -40.16 25.63 13.22
CA ASP A 227 -40.71 24.94 12.05
C ASP A 227 -40.17 23.51 11.96
N ILE A 228 -38.90 23.32 12.33
CA ILE A 228 -38.25 22.01 12.45
C ILE A 228 -38.94 21.14 13.52
N ILE A 229 -39.33 21.73 14.65
CA ILE A 229 -40.04 21.03 15.74
C ILE A 229 -41.44 20.62 15.28
N ILE A 230 -42.17 21.53 14.63
CA ILE A 230 -43.51 21.23 14.09
C ILE A 230 -43.42 20.10 13.06
N PHE A 231 -42.43 20.12 12.18
CA PHE A 231 -42.24 19.08 11.17
C PHE A 231 -41.92 17.70 11.78
N ILE A 232 -41.07 17.64 12.81
CA ILE A 232 -40.77 16.37 13.50
C ILE A 232 -41.99 15.83 14.25
N ASN A 233 -42.80 16.72 14.83
CA ASN A 233 -44.06 16.35 15.49
C ASN A 233 -45.11 15.86 14.46
N ASP A 234 -45.20 16.47 13.28
CA ASP A 234 -46.08 16.05 12.18
C ASP A 234 -45.68 14.69 11.58
N LEU A 235 -44.39 14.32 11.65
CA LEU A 235 -43.90 12.98 11.34
C LEU A 235 -44.25 11.94 12.41
N GLY A 236 -44.87 12.35 13.53
CA GLY A 236 -45.36 11.48 14.60
C GLY A 236 -44.37 11.26 15.75
N PHE A 237 -43.29 12.04 15.85
CA PHE A 237 -42.26 11.91 16.88
C PHE A 237 -42.26 13.11 17.84
N GLN A 238 -42.31 12.88 19.15
CA GLN A 238 -42.25 13.98 20.13
C GLN A 238 -40.82 14.50 20.27
N CYS A 239 -40.65 15.82 20.18
CA CYS A 239 -39.33 16.45 20.27
C CYS A 239 -39.25 17.66 21.22
N SER A 240 -38.10 17.83 21.89
CA SER A 240 -37.81 18.90 22.86
C SER A 240 -36.45 19.57 22.60
N LEU A 241 -36.33 20.87 22.92
CA LEU A 241 -35.11 21.67 22.69
C LEU A 241 -34.12 21.56 23.85
N LYS A 242 -32.82 21.50 23.52
CA LYS A 242 -31.75 21.58 24.53
C LYS A 242 -31.53 23.04 24.97
N ALA A 243 -31.52 23.29 26.28
CA ALA A 243 -31.59 24.63 26.91
C ALA A 243 -30.45 25.64 26.61
N VAL A 244 -29.53 25.36 25.69
CA VAL A 244 -28.37 26.21 25.38
C VAL A 244 -28.69 27.27 24.30
N ASP A 245 -29.74 27.09 23.51
CA ASP A 245 -30.07 27.99 22.39
C ASP A 245 -30.95 29.21 22.78
N LEU A 246 -31.31 29.36 24.06
CA LEU A 246 -32.15 30.46 24.57
C LEU A 246 -31.38 31.78 24.84
N ARG A 247 -30.04 31.81 24.73
CA ARG A 247 -29.21 32.97 25.13
C ARG A 247 -28.63 33.82 23.99
N ARG A 248 -28.86 33.47 22.72
CA ARG A 248 -28.30 34.19 21.56
C ARG A 248 -29.16 35.35 21.03
N SER A 249 -30.28 35.69 21.67
CA SER A 249 -31.18 36.76 21.22
C SER A 249 -30.88 38.15 21.79
N SER A 250 -29.78 38.38 22.51
CA SER A 250 -29.53 39.69 23.12
C SER A 250 -28.06 40.14 23.13
N HIS A 251 -27.82 41.29 22.47
CA HIS A 251 -26.78 42.30 22.70
C HIS A 251 -25.41 42.27 21.97
N SER A 252 -25.34 43.09 20.91
CA SER A 252 -24.52 44.31 20.68
C SER A 252 -22.99 44.36 20.91
N VAL A 253 -22.27 44.65 19.80
CA VAL A 253 -21.20 45.65 19.56
C VAL A 253 -20.19 45.95 20.69
N SER A 254 -18.90 45.65 20.46
CA SER A 254 -17.80 46.66 20.45
C SER A 254 -16.41 46.05 20.20
N SER A 255 -15.62 46.79 19.42
CA SER A 255 -14.20 46.70 19.06
C SER A 255 -13.22 46.61 20.24
N LEU A 256 -12.01 46.07 20.02
CA LEU A 256 -10.70 46.75 20.27
C LEU A 256 -9.49 45.79 20.15
N THR A 257 -8.62 46.12 19.18
CA THR A 257 -7.14 46.17 19.20
C THR A 257 -6.30 45.07 19.89
N THR A 258 -5.42 44.50 19.06
CA THR A 258 -4.11 43.91 19.37
C THR A 258 -3.22 44.83 20.22
N PRO A 259 -2.28 44.25 21.00
CA PRO A 259 -0.89 44.63 20.79
C PRO A 259 0.08 43.43 20.71
N ALA A 260 1.10 43.62 19.89
CA ALA A 260 2.26 42.74 19.68
C ALA A 260 3.23 42.74 20.86
N ILE A 261 4.10 41.70 20.95
CA ILE A 261 5.58 41.80 20.96
C ILE A 261 6.27 40.45 21.32
N GLN A 262 7.13 40.00 20.38
CA GLN A 262 8.44 39.30 20.49
C GLN A 262 8.59 37.81 20.87
N SER A 263 8.72 36.99 19.81
CA SER A 263 9.88 36.19 19.35
C SER A 263 10.84 35.48 20.33
N SER A 264 11.03 34.17 20.12
CA SER A 264 12.34 33.51 19.83
C SER A 264 12.11 32.10 19.21
N PRO A 265 13.10 31.49 18.52
CA PRO A 265 12.92 30.84 17.21
C PRO A 265 13.07 29.30 17.20
N SER A 266 12.51 28.63 16.16
CA SER A 266 13.14 27.47 15.49
C SER A 266 12.38 26.96 14.25
N GLN A 267 13.09 27.04 13.11
CA GLN A 267 13.17 26.05 12.01
C GLN A 267 12.02 25.96 10.98
N HIS A 268 12.06 26.89 10.02
CA HIS A 268 11.54 26.72 8.65
C HIS A 268 12.62 27.16 7.66
N GLU A 269 13.67 26.35 7.50
CA GLU A 269 14.60 26.38 6.36
C GLU A 269 15.02 24.91 6.18
N ASP A 270 14.79 24.28 5.02
CA ASP A 270 15.34 22.99 4.52
C ASP A 270 14.38 22.15 3.63
N GLU A 271 13.41 22.74 2.91
CA GLU A 271 12.59 22.01 1.91
C GLU A 271 12.97 22.26 0.43
N GLU A 272 13.85 23.21 0.09
CA GLU A 272 14.11 23.59 -1.32
C GLU A 272 15.23 22.80 -2.04
N SER A 273 15.92 21.84 -1.40
CA SER A 273 17.09 21.14 -1.99
C SER A 273 16.88 19.66 -2.35
N VAL A 274 15.68 19.10 -2.11
CA VAL A 274 15.42 17.66 -2.27
C VAL A 274 14.90 17.34 -3.66
N THR A 275 15.60 16.47 -4.38
CA THR A 275 15.25 16.04 -5.75
C THR A 275 14.82 14.58 -5.79
N LYS A 276 13.88 14.24 -6.69
CA LYS A 276 13.38 12.87 -6.91
C LYS A 276 14.15 12.19 -8.05
N LEU A 277 14.62 10.97 -7.81
CA LEU A 277 15.28 10.09 -8.77
C LEU A 277 14.51 8.77 -8.88
N ILE A 278 14.24 8.33 -10.11
CA ILE A 278 13.65 7.02 -10.39
C ILE A 278 14.69 6.14 -11.06
N VAL A 279 14.97 4.99 -10.44
CA VAL A 279 15.97 4.02 -10.90
C VAL A 279 15.29 2.68 -11.17
N SER A 280 15.56 2.05 -12.31
CA SER A 280 15.20 0.65 -12.54
C SER A 280 16.25 -0.26 -11.92
N ILE A 281 15.81 -1.29 -11.22
CA ILE A 281 16.68 -2.23 -10.51
C ILE A 281 16.32 -3.66 -10.93
N ASN A 282 17.20 -4.26 -11.72
CA ASN A 282 17.10 -5.63 -12.18
C ASN A 282 17.76 -6.62 -11.21
N GLY A 283 17.16 -7.79 -11.07
CA GLY A 283 17.68 -8.89 -10.24
C GLY A 283 17.12 -8.96 -8.82
N MET A 284 16.16 -8.11 -8.45
CA MET A 284 15.45 -8.22 -7.17
C MET A 284 14.48 -9.41 -7.18
N THR A 285 14.57 -10.27 -6.17
CA THR A 285 13.73 -11.47 -6.09
C THR A 285 12.80 -11.54 -4.88
N CYS A 286 13.09 -10.79 -3.80
CA CYS A 286 12.36 -10.90 -2.54
C CYS A 286 12.42 -9.61 -1.71
N ALA A 287 11.54 -9.50 -0.71
CA ALA A 287 11.45 -8.37 0.20
C ALA A 287 12.75 -8.11 0.99
N SER A 288 13.58 -9.14 1.22
CA SER A 288 14.90 -8.93 1.83
C SER A 288 15.90 -8.21 0.91
N CYS A 289 15.78 -8.37 -0.42
CA CYS A 289 16.57 -7.58 -1.37
C CYS A 289 16.16 -6.10 -1.31
N VAL A 290 14.85 -5.84 -1.26
CA VAL A 290 14.25 -4.49 -1.13
C VAL A 290 14.77 -3.83 0.14
N ALA A 291 14.60 -4.47 1.30
CA ALA A 291 15.05 -3.95 2.58
C ALA A 291 16.58 -3.74 2.63
N ASN A 292 17.37 -4.58 1.94
CA ASN A 292 18.81 -4.38 1.86
C ASN A 292 19.16 -3.12 1.05
N ILE A 293 18.50 -2.90 -0.08
CA ILE A 293 18.71 -1.70 -0.92
C ILE A 293 18.28 -0.45 -0.15
N GLU A 294 17.07 -0.41 0.41
CA GLU A 294 16.54 0.72 1.17
C GLU A 294 17.41 1.05 2.38
N LYS A 295 17.84 0.04 3.15
CA LYS A 295 18.68 0.23 4.33
C LYS A 295 20.08 0.74 3.99
N ASN A 296 20.66 0.36 2.85
CA ASN A 296 21.98 0.86 2.45
C ASN A 296 21.88 2.25 1.82
N LEU A 297 20.82 2.54 1.07
CA LEU A 297 20.62 3.85 0.48
C LEU A 297 20.23 4.91 1.52
N ASN A 298 19.36 4.58 2.48
CA ASN A 298 19.02 5.50 3.59
C ASN A 298 20.20 5.78 4.54
N LYS A 299 21.26 4.97 4.49
CA LYS A 299 22.51 5.22 5.24
C LYS A 299 23.50 6.08 4.48
N LYS A 300 23.31 6.28 3.16
CA LYS A 300 24.21 7.08 2.33
C LYS A 300 23.94 8.55 2.61
N GLU A 301 25.00 9.31 2.84
CA GLU A 301 24.90 10.75 3.08
C GLU A 301 24.23 11.46 1.89
N GLY A 302 23.24 12.32 2.15
CA GLY A 302 22.48 13.01 1.12
C GLY A 302 21.24 12.28 0.58
N VAL A 303 20.94 11.04 1.01
CA VAL A 303 19.65 10.39 0.69
C VAL A 303 18.66 10.61 1.84
N ARG A 304 17.52 11.22 1.57
CA ARG A 304 16.49 11.54 2.58
C ARG A 304 15.44 10.45 2.68
N SER A 305 15.04 9.86 1.56
CA SER A 305 14.18 8.69 1.54
C SER A 305 14.43 7.81 0.32
N CYS A 306 14.20 6.51 0.46
CA CYS A 306 14.28 5.53 -0.61
C CYS A 306 13.15 4.53 -0.44
N VAL A 307 12.34 4.37 -1.49
CA VAL A 307 11.27 3.37 -1.57
C VAL A 307 11.52 2.49 -2.79
N VAL A 308 11.45 1.18 -2.61
CA VAL A 308 11.72 0.20 -3.67
C VAL A 308 10.45 -0.61 -3.96
N ALA A 309 9.92 -0.44 -5.17
CA ALA A 309 8.76 -1.20 -5.64
C ALA A 309 9.20 -2.51 -6.32
N LEU A 310 9.20 -3.61 -5.56
CA LEU A 310 9.63 -4.94 -6.04
C LEU A 310 8.90 -5.40 -7.31
N LEU A 311 7.58 -5.20 -7.37
CA LEU A 311 6.74 -5.63 -8.49
C LEU A 311 7.02 -4.81 -9.77
N ALA A 312 7.32 -3.52 -9.60
CA ALA A 312 7.62 -2.62 -10.72
C ALA A 312 9.09 -2.65 -11.14
N GLN A 313 9.97 -3.32 -10.37
CA GLN A 313 11.43 -3.29 -10.54
C GLN A 313 12.00 -1.86 -10.59
N LYS A 314 11.40 -0.96 -9.83
CA LYS A 314 11.75 0.46 -9.77
C LYS A 314 11.99 0.89 -8.34
N SER A 315 12.83 1.90 -8.17
CA SER A 315 13.06 2.57 -6.89
C SER A 315 12.89 4.07 -7.08
N GLU A 316 12.16 4.67 -6.14
CA GLU A 316 12.03 6.11 -6.00
C GLU A 316 12.92 6.57 -4.84
N ILE A 317 13.84 7.49 -5.14
CA ILE A 317 14.87 7.95 -4.21
C ILE A 317 14.79 9.47 -4.15
N ARG A 318 14.62 10.02 -2.94
CA ARG A 318 14.69 11.45 -2.69
C ARG A 318 16.04 11.78 -2.09
N TYR A 319 16.82 12.59 -2.78
CA TYR A 319 18.20 12.90 -2.42
C TYR A 319 18.49 14.39 -2.57
N GLU A 320 19.47 14.86 -1.82
CA GLU A 320 19.95 16.23 -1.83
C GLU A 320 21.17 16.37 -2.74
N ARG A 321 21.03 17.20 -3.78
CA ARG A 321 22.02 17.33 -4.86
C ARG A 321 23.36 17.91 -4.40
N VAL A 322 23.36 18.63 -3.28
CA VAL A 322 24.57 19.23 -2.71
C VAL A 322 25.51 18.17 -2.12
N LEU A 323 24.94 17.05 -1.65
CA LEU A 323 25.67 16.03 -0.90
C LEU A 323 25.95 14.76 -1.72
N THR A 324 25.06 14.37 -2.64
CA THR A 324 25.20 13.14 -3.43
C THR A 324 24.66 13.32 -4.86
N ASP A 325 25.25 12.59 -5.80
CA ASP A 325 24.90 12.57 -7.22
C ASP A 325 24.14 11.29 -7.62
N ALA A 326 23.32 11.37 -8.68
CA ALA A 326 22.51 10.25 -9.17
C ALA A 326 23.35 9.03 -9.60
N ASP A 327 24.49 9.25 -10.26
CA ASP A 327 25.41 8.18 -10.65
C ASP A 327 26.07 7.51 -9.43
N SER A 328 26.29 8.27 -8.36
CA SER A 328 26.79 7.73 -7.09
C SER A 328 25.77 6.81 -6.42
N ILE A 329 24.47 7.12 -6.56
CA ILE A 329 23.38 6.27 -6.05
C ILE A 329 23.30 4.98 -6.87
N VAL A 330 23.29 5.08 -8.20
CA VAL A 330 23.24 3.89 -9.09
C VAL A 330 24.45 2.99 -8.93
N SER A 331 25.65 3.55 -8.82
CA SER A 331 26.86 2.77 -8.56
C SER A 331 26.80 2.05 -7.21
N THR A 332 26.16 2.63 -6.19
CA THR A 332 25.93 1.97 -4.90
C THR A 332 25.02 0.75 -5.07
N ILE A 333 23.93 0.87 -5.83
CA ILE A 333 23.02 -0.25 -6.10
C ILE A 333 23.73 -1.36 -6.90
N ASN A 334 24.55 -0.97 -7.88
CA ASN A 334 25.40 -1.90 -8.64
C ASN A 334 26.42 -2.61 -7.76
N GLN A 335 27.01 -1.92 -6.77
CA GLN A 335 27.92 -2.53 -5.78
C GLN A 335 27.22 -3.53 -4.86
N LEU A 336 25.93 -3.31 -4.56
CA LEU A 336 25.09 -4.28 -3.84
C LEU A 336 24.75 -5.53 -4.67
N GLY A 337 25.12 -5.57 -5.95
CA GLY A 337 24.95 -6.73 -6.84
C GLY A 337 23.66 -6.72 -7.66
N PHE A 338 22.97 -5.59 -7.72
CA PHE A 338 21.77 -5.40 -8.54
C PHE A 338 22.09 -4.53 -9.75
N GLU A 339 21.63 -4.90 -10.94
CA GLU A 339 21.85 -4.09 -12.15
C GLU A 339 20.89 -2.90 -12.13
N ALA A 340 21.41 -1.69 -11.94
CA ALA A 340 20.62 -0.47 -11.83
C ALA A 340 20.88 0.52 -12.97
N SER A 341 19.81 1.14 -13.48
CA SER A 341 19.86 2.21 -14.49
C SER A 341 18.88 3.35 -14.18
N ILE A 342 19.26 4.59 -14.49
CA ILE A 342 18.43 5.78 -14.25
C ILE A 342 17.31 5.81 -15.29
N ILE A 343 16.08 6.02 -14.84
CA ILE A 343 14.91 6.22 -15.71
C ILE A 343 14.55 7.70 -15.77
N GLU A 344 14.46 8.36 -14.62
CA GLU A 344 14.14 9.79 -14.51
C GLU A 344 15.00 10.42 -13.41
N ASP A 345 15.68 11.52 -13.72
CA ASP A 345 16.35 12.39 -12.73
C ASP A 345 15.60 13.72 -12.68
N GLY A 346 14.86 13.96 -11.60
CA GLY A 346 14.07 15.18 -11.41
C GLY A 346 14.89 16.46 -11.30
N ALA A 347 16.23 16.36 -11.36
CA ALA A 347 17.17 17.48 -11.26
C ALA A 347 17.55 18.09 -12.61
N SER A 348 17.28 17.39 -13.71
CA SER A 348 17.45 17.89 -15.07
C SER A 348 16.07 18.11 -15.67
N SER A 349 15.77 19.36 -16.05
CA SER A 349 14.71 19.64 -17.03
C SER A 349 14.95 18.94 -18.36
N ASP A 350 16.09 18.28 -18.53
CA ASP A 350 16.56 17.76 -19.78
C ASP A 350 15.94 16.40 -20.06
N VAL A 351 15.15 16.34 -21.11
CA VAL A 351 14.51 15.12 -21.57
C VAL A 351 15.47 14.39 -22.48
N THR A 352 15.71 13.11 -22.21
CA THR A 352 16.45 12.22 -23.11
C THR A 352 15.48 11.50 -24.02
N LEU A 353 15.71 11.61 -25.33
CA LEU A 353 14.89 11.03 -26.39
C LEU A 353 15.71 10.07 -27.23
N ASP A 354 15.24 8.83 -27.30
CA ASP A 354 15.81 7.79 -28.15
C ASP A 354 14.98 7.68 -29.44
N LEU A 355 15.59 8.03 -30.57
CA LEU A 355 14.98 7.94 -31.90
C LEU A 355 15.62 6.80 -32.70
N GLN A 356 14.81 6.15 -33.52
CA GLN A 356 15.26 5.29 -34.60
C GLN A 356 15.34 6.12 -35.88
N ILE A 357 16.49 6.07 -36.57
CA ILE A 357 16.77 6.90 -37.75
C ILE A 357 17.09 5.98 -38.93
N GLU A 358 16.20 5.93 -39.91
CA GLU A 358 16.37 5.17 -41.14
C GLU A 358 17.04 6.00 -42.24
N GLY A 359 17.77 5.31 -43.13
CA GLY A 359 18.47 5.94 -44.25
C GLY A 359 19.90 6.40 -43.97
N MET A 360 20.43 6.17 -42.76
CA MET A 360 21.84 6.40 -42.47
C MET A 360 22.71 5.31 -43.10
N THR A 361 23.64 5.71 -43.97
CA THR A 361 24.50 4.77 -44.74
C THR A 361 25.99 4.95 -44.47
N CYS A 362 26.40 6.05 -43.82
CA CYS A 362 27.81 6.37 -43.61
C CYS A 362 28.00 7.19 -42.32
N ALA A 363 29.21 7.19 -41.76
CA ALA A 363 29.61 8.03 -40.62
C ALA A 363 29.46 9.53 -40.91
N SER A 364 29.53 9.96 -42.18
CA SER A 364 29.24 11.34 -42.56
C SER A 364 27.80 11.75 -42.30
N CYS A 365 26.84 10.81 -42.41
CA CYS A 365 25.43 11.06 -42.08
C CYS A 365 25.26 11.29 -40.56
N VAL A 366 25.95 10.48 -39.74
CA VAL A 366 25.98 10.61 -38.27
C VAL A 366 26.43 12.01 -37.87
N SER A 367 27.61 12.44 -38.33
CA SER A 367 28.16 13.76 -37.99
C SER A 367 27.30 14.92 -38.53
N SER A 368 26.61 14.73 -39.66
CA SER A 368 25.70 15.74 -40.21
C SER A 368 24.46 15.94 -39.34
N ILE A 369 23.90 14.85 -38.82
CA ILE A 369 22.74 14.88 -37.91
C ILE A 369 23.16 15.51 -36.58
N GLU A 370 24.22 15.03 -35.94
CA GLU A 370 24.72 15.54 -34.64
C GLU A 370 25.04 17.03 -34.71
N SER A 371 25.79 17.47 -35.72
CA SER A 371 26.20 18.88 -35.85
C SER A 371 25.06 19.83 -36.21
N THR A 372 23.99 19.33 -36.84
CA THR A 372 22.80 20.15 -37.15
C THR A 372 21.90 20.28 -35.92
N LEU A 373 21.74 19.19 -35.18
CA LEU A 373 20.90 19.15 -34.00
C LEU A 373 21.53 19.91 -32.82
N LEU A 374 22.86 19.81 -32.61
CA LEU A 374 23.59 20.61 -31.62
C LEU A 374 23.49 22.14 -31.83
N LYS A 375 23.13 22.59 -33.03
CA LYS A 375 22.93 24.01 -33.32
C LYS A 375 21.54 24.52 -32.93
N LEU A 376 20.60 23.62 -32.61
CA LEU A 376 19.26 24.01 -32.20
C LEU A 376 19.27 24.60 -30.78
N PRO A 377 18.60 25.73 -30.54
CA PRO A 377 18.47 26.28 -29.20
C PRO A 377 17.69 25.31 -28.32
N GLY A 378 18.25 24.94 -27.17
CA GLY A 378 17.67 23.96 -26.25
C GLY A 378 18.22 22.54 -26.37
N MET A 379 19.10 22.25 -27.34
CA MET A 379 19.78 20.95 -27.40
C MET A 379 21.07 20.91 -26.59
N ILE A 380 21.22 19.89 -25.76
CA ILE A 380 22.34 19.74 -24.81
C ILE A 380 23.30 18.66 -25.29
N SER A 381 22.77 17.52 -25.74
CA SER A 381 23.56 16.43 -26.30
C SER A 381 22.85 15.80 -27.49
N ALA A 382 23.63 15.39 -28.49
CA ALA A 382 23.16 14.61 -29.64
C ALA A 382 24.22 13.57 -29.97
N SER A 383 23.85 12.30 -29.86
CA SER A 383 24.73 11.16 -30.15
C SER A 383 23.99 10.17 -31.02
N VAL A 384 24.57 9.82 -32.17
CA VAL A 384 23.94 8.89 -33.13
C VAL A 384 24.83 7.67 -33.37
N ALA A 385 24.24 6.49 -33.23
CA ALA A 385 24.91 5.21 -33.43
C ALA A 385 24.49 4.61 -34.78
N LEU A 386 25.42 4.57 -35.74
CA LEU A 386 25.19 3.98 -37.06
C LEU A 386 24.90 2.47 -36.99
N THR A 387 25.54 1.75 -36.05
CA THR A 387 25.41 0.29 -35.93
C THR A 387 24.01 -0.17 -35.52
N THR A 388 23.31 0.66 -34.75
CA THR A 388 21.96 0.38 -34.24
C THR A 388 20.90 1.22 -34.93
N SER A 389 21.29 2.06 -35.91
CA SER A 389 20.42 3.04 -36.57
C SER A 389 19.59 3.86 -35.57
N SER A 390 20.21 4.23 -34.44
CA SER A 390 19.51 4.87 -33.31
C SER A 390 20.30 6.08 -32.82
N GLY A 391 19.59 7.13 -32.41
CA GLY A 391 20.15 8.35 -31.85
C GLY A 391 19.58 8.66 -30.48
N LYS A 392 20.44 9.09 -29.56
CA LYS A 392 20.11 9.60 -28.23
C LYS A 392 20.28 11.11 -28.22
N PHE A 393 19.24 11.83 -27.83
CA PHE A 393 19.21 13.29 -27.82
C PHE A 393 18.76 13.79 -26.47
N THR A 394 19.54 14.66 -25.84
CA THR A 394 19.19 15.31 -24.58
C THR A 394 18.87 16.78 -24.87
N PHE A 395 17.66 17.23 -24.53
CA PHE A 395 17.22 18.60 -24.81
C PHE A 395 16.29 19.13 -23.72
N ASN A 396 16.16 20.45 -23.65
CA ASN A 396 15.24 21.11 -22.75
C ASN A 396 13.84 21.23 -23.40
N PRO A 397 12.78 20.63 -22.81
CA PRO A 397 11.43 20.55 -23.36
C PRO A 397 10.69 21.89 -23.38
N ASP A 398 11.16 22.89 -22.62
CA ASP A 398 10.54 24.23 -22.62
C ASP A 398 10.91 25.04 -23.86
N LEU A 399 12.05 24.72 -24.49
CA LEU A 399 12.59 25.45 -25.65
C LEU A 399 12.51 24.67 -26.95
N LEU A 400 12.60 23.34 -26.88
CA LEU A 400 12.68 22.46 -28.05
C LEU A 400 11.74 21.28 -27.86
N GLY A 401 10.85 21.03 -28.83
CA GLY A 401 9.93 19.91 -28.79
C GLY A 401 10.44 18.68 -29.54
N THR A 402 10.03 17.48 -29.09
CA THR A 402 10.30 16.19 -29.76
C THR A 402 9.97 16.19 -31.27
N ARG A 403 8.87 16.87 -31.65
CA ARG A 403 8.40 17.01 -33.04
C ARG A 403 9.39 17.81 -33.88
N ASP A 404 9.95 18.88 -33.33
CA ASP A 404 10.86 19.77 -34.06
C ASP A 404 12.17 19.06 -34.39
N ILE A 405 12.63 18.19 -33.47
CA ILE A 405 13.81 17.34 -33.67
C ILE A 405 13.57 16.35 -34.82
N ILE A 406 12.44 15.63 -34.80
CA ILE A 406 12.08 14.68 -35.86
C ILE A 406 11.90 15.38 -37.20
N GLU A 407 11.20 16.52 -37.23
CA GLU A 407 11.01 17.32 -38.45
C GLU A 407 12.36 17.81 -38.99
N LYS A 408 13.30 18.19 -38.13
CA LYS A 408 14.64 18.60 -38.55
C LYS A 408 15.42 17.44 -39.17
N ILE A 409 15.33 16.24 -38.60
CA ILE A 409 15.97 15.03 -39.15
C ILE A 409 15.34 14.64 -40.51
N ASN A 410 14.02 14.71 -40.60
CA ASN A 410 13.27 14.48 -41.86
C ASN A 410 13.66 15.48 -42.95
N ASN A 411 13.86 16.75 -42.60
CA ASN A 411 14.34 17.79 -43.52
C ASN A 411 15.78 17.56 -44.01
N LEU A 412 16.60 16.80 -43.28
CA LEU A 412 17.93 16.36 -43.73
C LEU A 412 17.88 15.15 -44.67
N GLY A 413 16.68 14.57 -44.89
CA GLY A 413 16.46 13.42 -45.76
C GLY A 413 16.54 12.06 -45.06
N PHE A 414 16.50 12.03 -43.73
CA PHE A 414 16.48 10.78 -42.93
C PHE A 414 15.13 10.60 -42.27
N ASN A 415 14.61 9.38 -42.21
CA ASN A 415 13.30 9.14 -41.58
C ASN A 415 13.49 8.83 -40.10
N ALA A 416 13.00 9.68 -39.20
CA ALA A 416 13.12 9.48 -37.75
C ALA A 416 11.77 9.13 -37.10
N SER A 417 11.78 8.12 -36.23
CA SER A 417 10.62 7.70 -35.43
C SER A 417 11.00 7.43 -33.97
N ILE A 418 10.05 7.54 -33.05
CA ILE A 418 10.26 7.25 -31.64
C ILE A 418 10.45 5.74 -31.46
N SER A 419 11.48 5.34 -30.69
CA SER A 419 11.78 3.92 -30.42
C SER A 419 10.81 3.29 -29.40
N LYS A 420 9.51 3.24 -29.69
CA LYS A 420 8.49 2.55 -28.86
C LYS A 420 8.45 1.04 -29.04
N TYR A 421 8.84 0.57 -30.23
CA TYR A 421 8.48 -0.77 -30.70
C TYR A 421 9.29 -1.90 -30.03
N ASN A 422 10.43 -1.58 -29.42
CA ASN A 422 11.32 -2.58 -28.85
C ASN A 422 11.16 -2.80 -27.35
N ASP A 423 10.94 -1.78 -26.51
CA ASP A 423 10.99 -1.97 -25.05
C ASP A 423 9.83 -2.83 -24.52
N ASN A 424 8.59 -2.51 -24.86
CA ASN A 424 7.42 -3.29 -24.43
C ASN A 424 7.45 -4.74 -24.94
N LYS A 425 7.97 -4.95 -26.16
CA LYS A 425 8.08 -6.29 -26.75
C LYS A 425 9.25 -7.06 -26.15
N LEU A 426 10.37 -6.40 -25.86
CA LEU A 426 11.56 -6.98 -25.25
C LEU A 426 11.29 -7.41 -23.80
N GLU A 427 10.55 -6.60 -23.03
CA GLU A 427 10.08 -6.93 -21.69
C GLU A 427 9.09 -8.11 -21.71
N ALA A 428 8.06 -8.07 -22.57
CA ALA A 428 7.14 -9.20 -22.69
C ALA A 428 7.87 -10.49 -23.12
N LEU A 429 8.86 -10.40 -24.02
CA LEU A 429 9.73 -11.53 -24.40
C LEU A 429 10.61 -12.01 -23.24
N SER A 430 11.11 -11.12 -22.38
CA SER A 430 11.97 -11.46 -21.25
C SER A 430 11.17 -12.22 -20.17
N HIS A 431 9.94 -11.80 -19.90
CA HIS A 431 9.02 -12.50 -18.99
C HIS A 431 8.65 -13.89 -19.53
N ALA A 432 8.29 -14.00 -20.82
CA ALA A 432 7.98 -15.29 -21.45
C ALA A 432 9.18 -16.25 -21.42
N LYS A 433 10.40 -15.76 -21.69
CA LYS A 433 11.63 -16.55 -21.59
C LYS A 433 11.88 -17.06 -20.17
N THR A 434 11.59 -16.25 -19.16
CA THR A 434 11.78 -16.64 -17.75
C THR A 434 10.83 -17.76 -17.34
N ILE A 435 9.56 -17.68 -17.73
CA ILE A 435 8.57 -18.74 -17.48
C ILE A 435 8.99 -20.05 -18.18
N GLN A 436 9.44 -19.97 -19.44
CA GLN A 436 9.86 -21.15 -20.19
C GLN A 436 11.09 -21.82 -19.58
N ARG A 437 12.04 -21.06 -19.02
CA ARG A 437 13.21 -21.59 -18.31
C ARG A 437 12.80 -22.42 -17.09
N TRP A 438 11.93 -21.87 -16.23
CA TRP A 438 11.45 -22.60 -15.03
C TRP A 438 10.61 -23.82 -15.41
N ARG A 439 9.80 -23.72 -16.45
CA ARG A 439 9.05 -24.87 -16.99
C ARG A 439 9.98 -25.99 -17.46
N GLY A 440 11.07 -25.64 -18.17
CA GLY A 440 12.07 -26.61 -18.61
C GLY A 440 12.79 -27.28 -17.43
N SER A 441 13.19 -26.49 -16.44
CA SER A 441 13.82 -26.97 -15.21
C SER A 441 12.91 -27.94 -14.45
N PHE A 442 11.62 -27.59 -14.29
CA PHE A 442 10.61 -28.43 -13.66
C PHE A 442 10.38 -29.72 -14.45
N LEU A 443 10.24 -29.65 -15.77
CA LEU A 443 9.99 -30.82 -16.61
C LEU A 443 11.16 -31.83 -16.54
N VAL A 444 12.41 -31.35 -16.57
CA VAL A 444 13.59 -32.21 -16.41
C VAL A 444 13.60 -32.85 -15.02
N SER A 445 13.38 -32.06 -13.97
CA SER A 445 13.31 -32.58 -12.60
C SER A 445 12.18 -33.60 -12.44
N LEU A 446 11.02 -33.38 -13.06
CA LEU A 446 9.86 -34.27 -12.98
C LEU A 446 10.09 -35.60 -13.72
N ILE A 447 10.62 -35.55 -14.95
CA ILE A 447 10.85 -36.74 -15.79
C ILE A 447 11.78 -37.73 -15.09
N PHE A 448 12.81 -37.25 -14.40
CA PHE A 448 13.77 -38.10 -13.70
C PHE A 448 13.45 -38.28 -12.20
N GLY A 449 12.76 -37.33 -11.57
CA GLY A 449 12.36 -37.39 -10.17
C GLY A 449 11.20 -38.35 -9.88
N VAL A 450 10.23 -38.49 -10.80
CA VAL A 450 9.13 -39.46 -10.64
C VAL A 450 9.65 -40.91 -10.66
N PRO A 451 10.55 -41.32 -11.60
CA PRO A 451 11.20 -42.62 -11.53
C PRO A 451 11.95 -42.87 -10.21
N VAL A 452 12.64 -41.86 -9.66
CA VAL A 452 13.30 -41.97 -8.35
C VAL A 452 12.28 -42.29 -7.26
N LEU A 453 11.17 -41.55 -7.20
CA LEU A 453 10.09 -41.81 -6.24
C LEU A 453 9.51 -43.22 -6.41
N CYS A 454 9.26 -43.65 -7.65
CA CYS A 454 8.78 -45.00 -7.94
C CYS A 454 9.74 -46.08 -7.45
N VAL A 455 11.05 -45.89 -7.61
CA VAL A 455 12.07 -46.85 -7.16
C VAL A 455 12.09 -46.93 -5.64
N VAL A 456 12.01 -45.81 -4.93
CA VAL A 456 11.93 -45.81 -3.47
C VAL A 456 10.67 -46.54 -2.98
N LEU A 457 9.52 -46.27 -3.61
CA LEU A 457 8.24 -46.89 -3.25
C LEU A 457 8.20 -48.40 -3.56
N THR A 458 8.68 -48.85 -4.73
CA THR A 458 8.66 -50.28 -5.07
C THR A 458 9.52 -51.10 -4.12
N TYR A 459 10.71 -50.60 -3.76
CA TYR A 459 11.59 -51.29 -2.81
C TYR A 459 11.04 -51.27 -1.37
N SER A 460 10.36 -50.18 -0.96
CA SER A 460 9.69 -50.14 0.35
C SER A 460 8.50 -51.10 0.44
N VAL A 461 7.78 -51.35 -0.66
CA VAL A 461 6.57 -52.20 -0.68
C VAL A 461 6.90 -53.68 -0.89
N ILE A 462 7.88 -54.00 -1.75
CA ILE A 462 8.21 -55.39 -2.11
C ILE A 462 9.07 -56.07 -1.04
N GLY A 463 9.67 -55.30 -0.12
CA GLY A 463 10.52 -55.81 0.95
C GLY A 463 11.89 -56.26 0.45
N GLU A 464 12.89 -56.20 1.33
CA GLU A 464 14.34 -56.40 1.08
C GLU A 464 14.74 -57.79 0.51
N GLN A 465 13.77 -58.68 0.25
CA GLN A 465 13.96 -60.09 -0.09
C GLN A 465 14.43 -60.34 -1.54
N THR A 466 14.45 -59.33 -2.41
CA THR A 466 14.83 -59.45 -3.84
C THR A 466 15.95 -58.50 -4.25
N GLY A 467 16.93 -58.28 -3.37
CA GLY A 467 18.13 -57.51 -3.70
C GLY A 467 19.00 -58.20 -4.76
N PHE A 468 18.77 -57.92 -6.04
CA PHE A 468 19.73 -58.25 -7.10
C PHE A 468 20.99 -57.39 -6.88
N TYR A 469 22.07 -58.01 -6.40
CA TYR A 469 23.38 -57.36 -6.27
C TYR A 469 24.13 -57.47 -7.59
N ILE A 470 24.49 -56.35 -8.20
CA ILE A 470 25.28 -56.34 -9.46
C ILE A 470 26.73 -56.75 -9.18
N SER A 471 27.26 -56.31 -8.05
CA SER A 471 28.55 -56.71 -7.48
C SER A 471 28.39 -56.80 -5.96
N PRO A 472 29.28 -57.50 -5.23
CA PRO A 472 29.23 -57.42 -3.77
C PRO A 472 29.37 -55.94 -3.34
N GLY A 473 28.63 -55.52 -2.32
CA GLY A 473 28.54 -54.12 -1.88
C GLY A 473 27.67 -53.14 -2.69
N LEU A 474 27.24 -53.45 -3.93
CA LEU A 474 26.43 -52.54 -4.76
C LEU A 474 25.03 -53.12 -5.08
N SER A 475 24.00 -52.56 -4.45
CA SER A 475 22.60 -52.87 -4.80
C SER A 475 22.19 -52.18 -6.10
N LEU A 476 21.41 -52.89 -6.93
CA LEU A 476 20.82 -52.35 -8.16
C LEU A 476 20.05 -51.03 -7.89
N GLN A 477 19.39 -50.94 -6.74
CA GLN A 477 18.65 -49.76 -6.30
C GLN A 477 19.54 -48.52 -6.20
N ASN A 478 20.65 -48.59 -5.44
CA ASN A 478 21.53 -47.43 -5.22
C ASN A 478 22.20 -46.97 -6.51
N PHE A 479 22.54 -47.91 -7.40
CA PHE A 479 23.08 -47.58 -8.72
C PHE A 479 22.05 -46.87 -9.62
N LEU A 480 20.81 -47.34 -9.62
CA LEU A 480 19.74 -46.75 -10.41
C LEU A 480 19.33 -45.36 -9.87
N LEU A 481 19.27 -45.21 -8.54
CA LEU A 481 19.06 -43.92 -7.87
C LEU A 481 20.18 -42.92 -8.23
N PHE A 482 21.45 -43.35 -8.24
CA PHE A 482 22.57 -42.49 -8.64
C PHE A 482 22.44 -42.01 -10.10
N ILE A 483 22.13 -42.92 -11.02
CA ILE A 483 21.95 -42.58 -12.45
C ILE A 483 20.79 -41.60 -12.66
N LEU A 484 19.66 -41.79 -11.98
CA LEU A 484 18.49 -40.93 -12.13
C LEU A 484 18.64 -39.59 -11.39
N CYS A 485 19.32 -39.58 -10.24
CA CYS A 485 19.54 -38.37 -9.46
C CYS A 485 20.51 -37.40 -10.15
N THR A 486 21.53 -37.90 -10.84
CA THR A 486 22.61 -37.08 -11.41
C THR A 486 22.09 -36.05 -12.44
N PRO A 487 21.25 -36.43 -13.43
CA PRO A 487 20.66 -35.46 -14.35
C PRO A 487 19.80 -34.39 -13.66
N VAL A 488 19.05 -34.76 -12.63
CA VAL A 488 18.21 -33.81 -11.88
C VAL A 488 19.09 -32.79 -11.15
N GLN A 489 20.16 -33.24 -10.50
CA GLN A 489 21.07 -32.36 -9.76
C GLN A 489 21.76 -31.35 -10.67
N PHE A 490 22.31 -31.79 -11.81
CA PHE A 490 23.12 -30.93 -12.67
C PHE A 490 22.31 -30.15 -13.71
N PHE A 491 21.31 -30.76 -14.37
CA PHE A 491 20.51 -30.08 -15.38
C PHE A 491 19.30 -29.37 -14.76
N GLY A 492 18.57 -30.04 -13.88
CA GLY A 492 17.44 -29.44 -13.15
C GLY A 492 17.90 -28.41 -12.12
N GLY A 493 19.04 -28.65 -11.46
CA GLY A 493 19.63 -27.75 -10.47
C GLY A 493 20.46 -26.59 -11.05
N ARG A 494 20.84 -26.61 -12.34
CA ARG A 494 21.80 -25.66 -12.94
C ARG A 494 21.52 -24.20 -12.59
N TYR A 495 20.26 -23.79 -12.68
CA TYR A 495 19.86 -22.41 -12.44
C TYR A 495 20.05 -22.01 -10.97
N PHE A 496 19.71 -22.90 -10.04
CA PHE A 496 19.91 -22.69 -8.61
C PHE A 496 21.39 -22.53 -8.29
N TYR A 497 22.27 -23.33 -8.89
CA TYR A 497 23.73 -23.20 -8.70
C TYR A 497 24.26 -21.84 -9.17
N VAL A 498 23.84 -21.36 -10.35
CA VAL A 498 24.30 -20.06 -10.87
C VAL A 498 23.82 -18.92 -9.96
N MET A 499 22.57 -18.96 -9.50
CA MET A 499 22.02 -17.93 -8.62
C MET A 499 22.68 -17.96 -7.23
N ALA A 500 22.87 -19.15 -6.67
CA ALA A 500 23.55 -19.33 -5.39
C ALA A 500 25.00 -18.83 -5.43
N TYR A 501 25.73 -19.13 -6.51
CA TYR A 501 27.11 -18.65 -6.67
C TYR A 501 27.19 -17.13 -6.77
N LYS A 502 26.28 -16.50 -7.55
CA LYS A 502 26.18 -15.05 -7.63
C LYS A 502 25.90 -14.45 -6.26
N SER A 503 24.90 -14.96 -5.53
CA SER A 503 24.54 -14.51 -4.18
C SER A 503 25.72 -14.57 -3.22
N LEU A 504 26.45 -15.69 -3.23
CA LEU A 504 27.58 -15.90 -2.33
C LEU A 504 28.76 -14.98 -2.65
N LYS A 505 28.99 -14.67 -3.94
CA LYS A 505 30.01 -13.69 -4.37
C LYS A 505 29.73 -12.29 -3.79
N HIS A 506 28.47 -11.95 -3.59
CA HIS A 506 28.04 -10.67 -3.01
C HIS A 506 27.90 -10.71 -1.47
N GLY A 507 28.30 -11.81 -0.81
CA GLY A 507 28.30 -11.91 0.65
C GLY A 507 26.92 -12.10 1.28
N ILE A 508 25.90 -12.48 0.50
CA ILE A 508 24.53 -12.66 0.97
C ILE A 508 24.12 -14.14 0.81
N ALA A 509 23.44 -14.70 1.82
CA ALA A 509 22.87 -16.03 1.78
C ALA A 509 21.37 -15.98 1.42
N ASN A 510 21.02 -16.44 0.21
CA ASN A 510 19.64 -16.50 -0.29
C ASN A 510 19.04 -17.91 -0.18
N MET A 511 17.72 -18.04 -0.41
CA MET A 511 17.03 -19.35 -0.46
C MET A 511 17.73 -20.33 -1.42
N ASP A 512 18.21 -19.85 -2.57
CA ASP A 512 18.92 -20.66 -3.56
C ASP A 512 20.24 -21.23 -3.00
N VAL A 513 20.93 -20.49 -2.11
CA VAL A 513 22.15 -20.97 -1.45
C VAL A 513 21.84 -22.14 -0.52
N LEU A 514 20.76 -22.04 0.27
CA LEU A 514 20.32 -23.10 1.17
C LEU A 514 19.97 -24.38 0.39
N ILE A 515 19.21 -24.24 -0.70
CA ILE A 515 18.79 -25.37 -1.55
C ILE A 515 20.00 -26.05 -2.17
N VAL A 516 20.91 -25.26 -2.76
CA VAL A 516 22.11 -25.78 -3.39
C VAL A 516 23.01 -26.47 -2.37
N MET A 517 23.21 -25.88 -1.20
CA MET A 517 24.01 -26.49 -0.14
C MET A 517 23.40 -27.83 0.30
N ALA A 518 22.12 -27.88 0.62
CA ALA A 518 21.45 -29.10 1.09
C ALA A 518 21.51 -30.24 0.04
N THR A 519 21.15 -29.93 -1.20
CA THR A 519 21.14 -30.92 -2.29
C THR A 519 22.54 -31.40 -2.66
N THR A 520 23.54 -30.49 -2.68
CA THR A 520 24.93 -30.85 -2.97
C THR A 520 25.53 -31.71 -1.86
N VAL A 521 25.29 -31.38 -0.59
CA VAL A 521 25.79 -32.16 0.55
C VAL A 521 25.19 -33.56 0.53
N ALA A 522 23.88 -33.70 0.32
CA ALA A 522 23.21 -35.00 0.21
C ALA A 522 23.76 -35.84 -0.95
N TYR A 523 23.98 -35.22 -2.12
CA TYR A 523 24.53 -35.89 -3.29
C TYR A 523 25.98 -36.35 -3.08
N ILE A 524 26.86 -35.48 -2.58
CA ILE A 524 28.28 -35.81 -2.33
C ILE A 524 28.39 -36.89 -1.27
N TYR A 525 27.66 -36.77 -0.16
CA TYR A 525 27.63 -37.80 0.88
C TYR A 525 27.25 -39.17 0.28
N SER A 526 26.15 -39.21 -0.48
CA SER A 526 25.64 -40.44 -1.09
C SER A 526 26.63 -41.04 -2.10
N PHE A 527 27.33 -40.19 -2.85
CA PHE A 527 28.38 -40.61 -3.78
C PHE A 527 29.59 -41.20 -3.06
N VAL A 528 30.09 -40.55 -2.00
CA VAL A 528 31.23 -41.04 -1.22
C VAL A 528 30.90 -42.36 -0.54
N VAL A 529 29.71 -42.49 0.05
CA VAL A 529 29.27 -43.73 0.70
C VAL A 529 29.12 -44.87 -0.32
N LEU A 530 28.58 -44.58 -1.51
CA LEU A 530 28.48 -45.55 -2.60
C LEU A 530 29.88 -45.99 -3.07
N LEU A 531 30.82 -45.06 -3.21
CA LEU A 531 32.21 -45.36 -3.58
C LEU A 531 32.92 -46.22 -2.52
N LEU A 532 32.73 -45.92 -1.24
CA LEU A 532 33.27 -46.74 -0.13
C LEU A 532 32.67 -48.14 -0.11
N ALA A 533 31.37 -48.29 -0.38
CA ALA A 533 30.72 -49.59 -0.46
C ALA A 533 31.24 -50.44 -1.62
N VAL A 534 31.57 -49.81 -2.76
CA VAL A 534 32.22 -50.50 -3.89
C VAL A 534 33.63 -50.97 -3.52
N ILE A 535 34.38 -50.23 -2.69
CA ILE A 535 35.75 -50.62 -2.30
C ILE A 535 35.75 -51.68 -1.20
N GLN A 536 34.94 -51.50 -0.15
CA GLN A 536 34.94 -52.34 1.05
C GLN A 536 34.07 -53.59 0.93
N GLN A 537 33.22 -53.66 -0.10
CA GLN A 537 32.37 -54.81 -0.41
C GLN A 537 31.58 -55.35 0.81
N PRO A 538 30.91 -54.50 1.62
CA PRO A 538 30.16 -54.96 2.79
C PRO A 538 28.95 -55.82 2.38
N GLN A 539 28.56 -56.76 3.26
CA GLN A 539 27.40 -57.66 3.09
C GLN A 539 26.04 -56.93 3.10
N LYS A 540 25.98 -55.69 3.60
CA LYS A 540 24.76 -54.87 3.65
C LYS A 540 24.97 -53.58 2.87
N SER A 541 23.99 -53.22 2.03
CA SER A 541 23.99 -51.98 1.26
C SER A 541 23.89 -50.76 2.18
N PRO A 542 24.67 -49.71 1.95
CA PRO A 542 24.59 -48.50 2.76
C PRO A 542 23.30 -47.71 2.50
N MET A 543 22.86 -46.98 3.52
CA MET A 543 21.78 -45.99 3.39
C MET A 543 22.31 -44.77 2.64
N THR A 544 21.74 -44.49 1.47
CA THR A 544 22.07 -43.32 0.64
C THR A 544 20.92 -42.33 0.63
N PHE A 545 21.21 -41.05 0.37
CA PHE A 545 20.22 -39.96 0.30
C PHE A 545 20.05 -39.46 -1.15
N PHE A 546 20.22 -40.33 -2.15
CA PHE A 546 20.05 -39.96 -3.57
C PHE A 546 18.60 -39.58 -3.93
N GLU A 547 17.64 -39.91 -3.10
CA GLU A 547 16.23 -39.54 -3.26
C GLU A 547 15.93 -38.08 -2.87
N THR A 548 16.71 -37.50 -1.94
CA THR A 548 16.43 -36.18 -1.38
C THR A 548 16.60 -35.05 -2.40
N PRO A 549 17.70 -34.98 -3.20
CA PRO A 549 17.88 -33.90 -4.16
C PRO A 549 16.81 -33.84 -5.25
N PRO A 550 16.44 -34.96 -5.93
CA PRO A 550 15.37 -34.95 -6.92
C PRO A 550 14.03 -34.52 -6.34
N MET A 551 13.67 -34.98 -5.14
CA MET A 551 12.41 -34.64 -4.51
C MET A 551 12.33 -33.13 -4.19
N LEU A 552 13.38 -32.56 -3.58
CA LEU A 552 13.44 -31.13 -3.27
C LEU A 552 13.41 -30.28 -4.54
N LEU A 553 14.22 -30.63 -5.55
CA LEU A 553 14.30 -29.86 -6.79
C LEU A 553 12.99 -29.89 -7.59
N VAL A 554 12.24 -31.00 -7.58
CA VAL A 554 10.89 -31.06 -8.19
C VAL A 554 9.94 -30.08 -7.52
N PHE A 555 9.79 -30.13 -6.20
CA PHE A 555 8.83 -29.25 -5.50
C PHE A 555 9.19 -27.77 -5.59
N ILE A 556 10.46 -27.43 -5.45
CA ILE A 556 10.90 -26.03 -5.50
C ILE A 556 10.77 -25.47 -6.92
N SER A 557 11.15 -26.25 -7.95
CA SER A 557 10.98 -25.82 -9.35
C SER A 557 9.52 -25.68 -9.76
N LEU A 558 8.64 -26.55 -9.24
CA LEU A 558 7.18 -26.40 -9.38
C LEU A 558 6.70 -25.10 -8.74
N GLY A 559 7.09 -24.84 -7.49
CA GLY A 559 6.74 -23.62 -6.76
C GLY A 559 7.15 -22.36 -7.53
N ARG A 560 8.40 -22.28 -7.99
CA ARG A 560 8.88 -21.14 -8.79
C ARG A 560 8.19 -21.01 -10.14
N TRP A 561 7.84 -22.13 -10.79
CA TRP A 561 7.09 -22.07 -12.04
C TRP A 561 5.68 -21.50 -11.82
N LEU A 562 4.98 -21.96 -10.77
CA LEU A 562 3.64 -21.46 -10.40
C LEU A 562 3.69 -20.00 -9.95
N GLU A 563 4.68 -19.61 -9.16
CA GLU A 563 4.86 -18.23 -8.69
C GLU A 563 5.03 -17.27 -9.89
N ASN A 564 5.91 -17.60 -10.83
CA ASN A 564 6.12 -16.77 -12.03
C ASN A 564 4.91 -16.78 -12.97
N LEU A 565 4.16 -17.89 -13.02
CA LEU A 565 2.91 -17.96 -13.77
C LEU A 565 1.84 -17.05 -13.17
N ALA A 566 1.69 -17.04 -11.84
CA ALA A 566 0.78 -16.17 -11.12
C ALA A 566 1.14 -14.68 -11.31
N LYS A 567 2.43 -14.33 -11.14
CA LYS A 567 2.94 -12.97 -11.39
C LYS A 567 2.73 -12.50 -12.83
N SER A 568 2.88 -13.40 -13.80
CA SER A 568 2.63 -13.07 -15.21
C SER A 568 1.16 -12.72 -15.47
N LYS A 569 0.23 -13.41 -14.79
CA LYS A 569 -1.22 -13.18 -14.97
C LYS A 569 -1.67 -11.85 -14.36
N THR A 570 -1.13 -11.48 -13.20
CA THR A 570 -1.41 -10.16 -12.60
C THR A 570 -0.80 -9.04 -13.43
N SER A 571 0.41 -9.22 -13.95
CA SER A 571 1.05 -8.25 -14.85
C SER A 571 0.29 -8.09 -16.19
N GLU A 572 -0.29 -9.17 -16.74
CA GLU A 572 -1.12 -9.11 -17.95
C GLU A 572 -2.35 -8.22 -17.75
N ALA A 573 -2.99 -8.27 -16.58
CA ALA A 573 -4.14 -7.42 -16.26
C ALA A 573 -3.74 -5.93 -16.16
N LEU A 574 -2.60 -5.64 -15.51
CA LEU A 574 -2.04 -4.29 -15.45
C LEU A 574 -1.68 -3.76 -16.85
N SER A 575 -1.09 -4.59 -17.70
CA SER A 575 -0.76 -4.23 -19.08
C SER A 575 -2.01 -3.91 -19.92
N LYS A 576 -3.15 -4.57 -19.68
CA LYS A 576 -4.43 -4.23 -20.34
C LYS A 576 -4.95 -2.85 -19.94
N LEU A 577 -4.66 -2.39 -18.72
CA LEU A 577 -4.97 -1.02 -18.30
C LEU A 577 -4.10 0.00 -19.05
N LEU A 578 -2.82 -0.31 -19.28
CA LEU A 578 -1.93 0.54 -20.10
C LEU A 578 -2.38 0.64 -21.56
N GLN A 579 -3.00 -0.40 -22.11
CA GLN A 579 -3.59 -0.37 -23.47
C GLN A 579 -4.83 0.54 -23.58
N LEU A 580 -5.37 1.04 -22.46
CA LEU A 580 -6.47 2.00 -22.50
C LEU A 580 -6.00 3.40 -22.91
N GLN A 581 -4.70 3.69 -22.85
CA GLN A 581 -4.13 4.95 -23.32
C GLN A 581 -4.34 5.10 -24.84
N PRO A 582 -4.81 6.25 -25.33
CA PRO A 582 -5.01 6.48 -26.75
C PRO A 582 -3.66 6.48 -27.48
N ALA A 583 -3.57 5.75 -28.60
CA ALA A 583 -2.35 5.70 -29.40
C ALA A 583 -2.14 6.98 -30.23
N ASP A 584 -3.24 7.60 -30.67
CA ASP A 584 -3.23 8.73 -31.59
C ASP A 584 -4.01 9.92 -31.01
N ALA A 585 -3.56 11.13 -31.34
CA ALA A 585 -4.21 12.40 -31.07
C ALA A 585 -4.37 13.20 -32.37
N ILE A 586 -5.42 14.01 -32.49
CA ILE A 586 -5.65 14.86 -33.67
C ILE A 586 -5.17 16.27 -33.32
N LEU A 587 -4.05 16.71 -33.89
CA LEU A 587 -3.53 18.05 -33.70
C LEU A 587 -4.21 19.05 -34.65
N ILE A 588 -4.66 20.16 -34.09
CA ILE A 588 -5.18 21.32 -34.82
C ILE A 588 -4.10 22.42 -34.84
N LYS A 589 -3.72 22.86 -36.04
CA LYS A 589 -3.00 24.14 -36.20
C LYS A 589 -4.00 25.24 -36.49
N LEU A 590 -4.09 26.22 -35.58
CA LEU A 590 -4.91 27.41 -35.76
C LEU A 590 -4.10 28.51 -36.44
N ASN A 591 -4.68 29.17 -37.44
CA ASN A 591 -4.07 30.34 -38.04
C ASN A 591 -4.15 31.52 -37.07
N LYS A 592 -3.00 32.08 -36.69
CA LYS A 592 -2.89 33.16 -35.69
C LYS A 592 -3.70 34.43 -36.03
N ASN A 593 -4.05 34.64 -37.29
CA ASN A 593 -4.70 35.87 -37.75
C ASN A 593 -6.22 35.74 -37.91
N THR A 594 -6.75 34.54 -38.15
CA THR A 594 -8.18 34.33 -38.45
C THR A 594 -8.88 33.42 -37.44
N GLY A 595 -8.13 32.75 -36.56
CA GLY A 595 -8.68 31.74 -35.65
C GLY A 595 -9.26 30.51 -36.36
N ALA A 596 -9.11 30.41 -37.68
CA ALA A 596 -9.59 29.31 -38.48
C ALA A 596 -8.62 28.12 -38.40
N VAL A 597 -9.18 26.91 -38.49
CA VAL A 597 -8.42 25.66 -38.56
C VAL A 597 -7.66 25.60 -39.88
N GLU A 598 -6.33 25.62 -39.81
CA GLU A 598 -5.45 25.59 -40.98
C GLU A 598 -5.17 24.14 -41.43
N SER A 599 -4.96 23.23 -40.48
CA SER A 599 -4.76 21.81 -40.75
C SER A 599 -5.12 20.94 -39.56
N GLN A 600 -5.66 19.75 -39.85
CA GLN A 600 -5.87 18.66 -38.89
C GLN A 600 -4.91 17.52 -39.25
N THR A 601 -4.05 17.13 -38.33
CA THR A 601 -3.08 16.04 -38.56
C THR A 601 -3.15 15.03 -37.42
N PRO A 602 -3.39 13.74 -37.71
CA PRO A 602 -3.23 12.69 -36.70
C PRO A 602 -1.74 12.56 -36.35
N ILE A 603 -1.44 12.56 -35.06
CA ILE A 603 -0.09 12.40 -34.50
C ILE A 603 -0.12 11.31 -33.42
N ASP A 604 1.01 10.64 -33.22
CA ASP A 604 1.20 9.72 -32.09
C ASP A 604 1.11 10.50 -30.77
N ILE A 605 0.52 9.90 -29.74
CA ILE A 605 0.36 10.48 -28.40
C ILE A 605 1.69 11.00 -27.81
N ASP A 606 2.80 10.33 -28.08
CA ASP A 606 4.12 10.73 -27.54
C ASP A 606 4.73 11.95 -28.25
N LEU A 607 4.14 12.36 -29.38
CA LEU A 607 4.56 13.56 -30.11
C LEU A 607 3.81 14.82 -29.67
N VAL A 608 2.83 14.68 -28.77
CA VAL A 608 2.04 15.79 -28.24
C VAL A 608 2.90 16.64 -27.31
N GLN A 609 2.85 17.96 -27.49
CA GLN A 609 3.60 18.92 -26.68
C GLN A 609 2.68 19.81 -25.85
N ARG A 610 3.21 20.39 -24.77
CA ARG A 610 2.47 21.37 -23.97
C ARG A 610 2.09 22.57 -24.83
N GLY A 611 0.81 22.94 -24.79
CA GLY A 611 0.26 24.05 -25.57
C GLY A 611 -0.25 23.66 -26.96
N ASP A 612 -0.11 22.40 -27.38
CA ASP A 612 -0.78 21.89 -28.58
C ASP A 612 -2.32 21.91 -28.38
N ILE A 613 -3.04 22.21 -29.45
CA ILE A 613 -4.51 22.21 -29.47
C ILE A 613 -4.96 20.92 -30.14
N LEU A 614 -5.65 20.08 -29.38
CA LEU A 614 -6.09 18.77 -29.85
C LEU A 614 -7.60 18.75 -30.08
N GLN A 615 -8.01 18.10 -31.17
CA GLN A 615 -9.41 17.80 -31.44
C GLN A 615 -9.80 16.46 -30.83
N VAL A 616 -10.84 16.47 -29.99
CA VAL A 616 -11.46 15.24 -29.50
C VAL A 616 -12.81 15.10 -30.19
N VAL A 617 -13.00 14.03 -30.94
CA VAL A 617 -14.27 13.74 -31.63
C VAL A 617 -15.21 12.98 -30.69
N PRO A 618 -16.55 13.09 -30.86
CA PRO A 618 -17.50 12.36 -30.02
C PRO A 618 -17.24 10.85 -30.04
N GLY A 619 -17.17 10.24 -28.86
CA GLY A 619 -16.87 8.81 -28.69
C GLY A 619 -15.39 8.43 -28.79
N SER A 620 -14.49 9.40 -29.05
CA SER A 620 -13.04 9.18 -28.91
C SER A 620 -12.59 9.35 -27.46
N LYS A 621 -11.46 8.74 -27.12
CA LYS A 621 -10.82 8.91 -25.82
C LYS A 621 -10.05 10.22 -25.78
N VAL A 622 -10.01 10.86 -24.62
CA VAL A 622 -9.19 12.05 -24.39
C VAL A 622 -7.71 11.61 -24.35
N PRO A 623 -6.84 12.12 -25.24
CA PRO A 623 -5.45 11.66 -25.38
C PRO A 623 -4.57 12.04 -24.19
N VAL A 624 -4.62 13.29 -23.76
CA VAL A 624 -3.79 13.85 -22.69
C VAL A 624 -4.61 14.77 -21.80
N ASP A 625 -4.11 15.01 -20.60
CA ASP A 625 -4.67 16.04 -19.71
C ASP A 625 -4.53 17.43 -20.33
N GLY A 626 -5.60 18.22 -20.22
CA GLY A 626 -5.63 19.54 -20.83
C GLY A 626 -6.84 20.36 -20.40
N ARG A 627 -6.91 21.58 -20.91
CA ARG A 627 -8.04 22.48 -20.72
C ARG A 627 -8.87 22.58 -21.98
N ILE A 628 -10.19 22.68 -21.83
CA ILE A 628 -11.10 22.91 -22.95
C ILE A 628 -10.96 24.37 -23.39
N VAL A 629 -10.52 24.56 -24.63
CA VAL A 629 -10.38 25.88 -25.26
C VAL A 629 -11.67 26.29 -25.98
N ASP A 630 -12.35 25.33 -26.60
CA ASP A 630 -13.60 25.55 -27.32
C ASP A 630 -14.49 24.30 -27.27
N GLY A 631 -15.81 24.49 -27.28
CA GLY A 631 -16.81 23.44 -27.27
C GLY A 631 -17.41 23.06 -25.91
N PHE A 632 -18.45 22.23 -25.97
CA PHE A 632 -19.15 21.64 -24.83
C PHE A 632 -19.37 20.15 -25.11
N SER A 633 -19.07 19.29 -24.13
CA SER A 633 -19.29 17.85 -24.24
C SER A 633 -19.54 17.21 -22.87
N MET A 634 -19.99 15.96 -22.88
CA MET A 634 -20.01 15.10 -21.69
C MET A 634 -18.87 14.08 -21.82
N ALA A 635 -18.07 13.93 -20.77
CA ALA A 635 -16.95 13.00 -20.71
C ALA A 635 -17.24 11.90 -19.68
N ASP A 636 -16.99 10.65 -20.06
CA ASP A 636 -17.06 9.51 -19.15
C ASP A 636 -15.71 9.37 -18.43
N GLU A 637 -15.69 9.69 -17.14
CA GLU A 637 -14.51 9.57 -16.27
C GLU A 637 -14.60 8.35 -15.33
N SER A 638 -15.60 7.47 -15.52
CA SER A 638 -15.90 6.35 -14.62
C SER A 638 -14.72 5.41 -14.39
N LEU A 639 -13.84 5.24 -15.39
CA LEU A 639 -12.65 4.40 -15.28
C LEU A 639 -11.56 4.98 -14.37
N ILE A 640 -11.55 6.29 -14.15
CA ILE A 640 -10.55 7.01 -13.35
C ILE A 640 -11.14 7.47 -12.01
N THR A 641 -12.31 8.10 -12.04
CA THR A 641 -12.96 8.67 -10.85
C THR A 641 -13.96 7.72 -10.18
N GLY A 642 -14.38 6.65 -10.86
CA GLY A 642 -15.41 5.73 -10.36
C GLY A 642 -16.84 6.27 -10.45
N GLU A 643 -17.05 7.48 -10.96
CA GLU A 643 -18.37 8.08 -11.10
C GLU A 643 -19.11 7.51 -12.32
N SER A 644 -20.27 6.87 -12.09
CA SER A 644 -21.03 6.18 -13.15
C SER A 644 -21.69 7.11 -14.18
N MET A 645 -21.87 8.39 -13.86
CA MET A 645 -22.55 9.36 -14.74
C MET A 645 -21.51 10.23 -15.46
N PRO A 646 -21.64 10.44 -16.78
CA PRO A 646 -20.74 11.32 -17.52
C PRO A 646 -20.78 12.75 -16.98
N VAL A 647 -19.60 13.35 -16.82
CA VAL A 647 -19.44 14.72 -16.30
C VAL A 647 -19.49 15.71 -17.46
N ALA A 648 -20.28 16.77 -17.30
CA ALA A 648 -20.33 17.86 -18.27
C ALA A 648 -19.02 18.68 -18.21
N LYS A 649 -18.37 18.85 -19.36
CA LYS A 649 -17.13 19.63 -19.47
C LYS A 649 -17.38 20.86 -20.35
N THR A 650 -17.13 22.02 -19.78
CA THR A 650 -17.28 23.35 -20.40
C THR A 650 -15.93 24.07 -20.46
N VAL A 651 -15.86 25.15 -21.23
CA VAL A 651 -14.71 26.06 -21.23
C VAL A 651 -14.57 26.68 -19.84
N SER A 652 -13.43 26.47 -19.17
CA SER A 652 -13.13 27.13 -17.90
C SER A 652 -12.77 28.61 -18.16
N PRO A 653 -13.39 29.57 -17.45
CA PRO A 653 -13.04 30.99 -17.58
C PRO A 653 -11.62 31.24 -17.06
N MET A 654 -10.87 32.12 -17.75
CA MET A 654 -9.52 32.54 -17.33
C MET A 654 -9.58 33.19 -15.94
N GLY A 655 -8.89 32.57 -14.98
CA GLY A 655 -8.44 33.21 -13.73
C GLY A 655 -7.01 33.69 -13.89
#